data_AF-A0A2A9DVW9-F1
#
_entry.id   AF-A0A2A9DVW9-F1
#
_cell.length_a   1.000
_cell.length_b   1.000
_cell.length_c   1.000
_cell.angle_alpha   90.00
_cell.angle_beta   90.00
_cell.angle_gamma   90.00
#
_symmetry.space_group_name_H-M   'P 1'
#
loop_
_entity.id
_entity.type
_entity.pdbx_description
1 polymer ?
#
loop_
_entity_poly.entity_id
_entity_poly.type
_entity_poly.pdbx_seq_one_letter_code
_entity_poly.pdbx_strand_id
1 'polypeptide(L)'
;MTTPTARRRATLTASALLGLACAPLAALPAAAAPDATGVVINEAYLSGGSGGAVYEHKFVELYNPTDAAISLDGMTVQYRSAGGDGDTSGIVELAGEIGAGGYYLVSGGSNGDAGDSLEDVNVQADGSLNPSGTNGTLLLVDGTETIAPAPGDVAGAAGIIDALGYGASNTFEGEAAEGPDGTKDVRSVSRTDGIDTDNNKNDFTLTEAITPQGTGDITVGVDDEEEEPPGPVGPGEKLTIAEIQGEGWSTEYEDSTVTTTGVVTAAYPDGGLSGFYLQTAGTGGDVADHTASDGIFVYADEIPVTVEVGDAVTVNGIADEYFGLTQIRVTSESDITIDENADAVAPTPAAIAFPDTDAERELFEGMLVAPQGDYTVTEVYEANRYGEIALAASDSPLVNPTVKGLPGTDAYTAEVERAEAEAVTLDDGSSVDYTNPANSDTPLPYLSLTAPVRVGAAVTFSNPVVLDYRFSAWKFQPTHRVTGDTEQPATFENTREAAPEDVGGDLKLGTFNVLNYFATTGDERPGCTSFYTDRDGNPITVRDSSPEGCQVRGAANDENLERQQAKIVAAINALDADIVSLEEIENSLATGHDDRDYALSVLVDALNDAAGSDVWAFVPSPAELPENEDVIRTAFIYQPAAVELVGEAEILIGSPAFENAREPDAQAFKPVGGDADSVFVVVSNHFKSKGSADECANDSADDNCDNGDGIGGFNGDRTRQAEALIDFADAFAEGHDTDKVFLVGDFNSYAAEDPITTITSAGYVDQGAKTGEYTYNYGGAVGSLDYIFASPAADATVTGQDIWNINSVESVALEYSRYNYNVTDFYAPDVYRASDHDPMLVGIETGTEGSDGDDQGEDGDDQGEDNQDAGAPTPVDDADLTADLESDLGLPDTLVRGQNYSVTPPDASTGPFAVWLHSEPVLLSDGYVEVSSNGTVSVIVPDDAPLGEHRVAVVTESGEVVGWQAVTVTEAGATASGALPWTGSEALPVLVVALLLMALGGVVLVARRRRSN
;
A
#
# COMPACT_ATOMS: atom_id res chain seq x y z
N MET A 1 -59.59 -38.64 -14.47
CA MET A 1 -61.06 -38.52 -14.60
C MET A 1 -61.64 -38.16 -13.23
N THR A 2 -62.53 -37.17 -13.22
CA THR A 2 -63.47 -36.77 -12.16
C THR A 2 -62.93 -36.25 -10.82
N THR A 3 -62.82 -34.93 -10.71
CA THR A 3 -63.21 -34.15 -9.52
C THR A 3 -64.72 -34.26 -9.26
N PRO A 4 -65.17 -34.11 -8.00
CA PRO A 4 -66.22 -33.11 -7.75
C PRO A 4 -66.15 -32.36 -6.38
N THR A 5 -66.19 -31.03 -6.48
CA THR A 5 -67.08 -30.06 -5.80
C THR A 5 -67.44 -30.13 -4.30
N ALA A 6 -66.93 -29.15 -3.54
CA ALA A 6 -67.62 -27.96 -2.99
C ALA A 6 -68.56 -27.98 -1.76
N ARG A 7 -68.30 -26.98 -0.89
CA ARG A 7 -69.20 -26.10 -0.05
C ARG A 7 -69.37 -26.36 1.47
N ARG A 8 -68.68 -25.49 2.24
CA ARG A 8 -69.10 -24.56 3.33
C ARG A 8 -70.27 -24.91 4.28
N ARG A 9 -70.01 -24.78 5.59
CA ARG A 9 -70.79 -24.14 6.69
C ARG A 9 -69.96 -24.27 7.99
N ALA A 10 -69.46 -23.21 8.64
CA ALA A 10 -70.12 -22.17 9.45
C ALA A 10 -70.52 -22.60 10.90
N THR A 11 -69.65 -22.21 11.85
CA THR A 11 -69.91 -21.47 13.11
C THR A 11 -70.28 -22.14 14.47
N LEU A 12 -69.58 -21.62 15.52
CA LEU A 12 -69.95 -21.32 16.94
C LEU A 12 -69.60 -22.29 18.11
N THR A 13 -68.50 -21.93 18.80
CA THR A 13 -68.30 -21.62 20.26
C THR A 13 -68.63 -22.63 21.38
N ALA A 14 -67.66 -22.88 22.28
CA ALA A 14 -67.73 -22.59 23.74
C ALA A 14 -66.45 -22.95 24.55
N SER A 15 -65.81 -21.92 25.11
CA SER A 15 -65.30 -21.73 26.49
C SER A 15 -64.37 -22.72 27.24
N ALA A 16 -63.17 -22.18 27.55
CA ALA A 16 -62.47 -22.08 28.86
C ALA A 16 -61.87 -23.33 29.56
N LEU A 17 -60.55 -23.35 29.77
CA LEU A 17 -59.89 -23.21 31.09
C LEU A 17 -58.35 -23.31 31.01
N LEU A 18 -57.71 -22.53 31.90
CA LEU A 18 -56.28 -22.30 32.17
C LEU A 18 -55.39 -23.56 32.22
N GLY A 19 -54.21 -23.46 31.60
CA GLY A 19 -53.06 -24.33 31.83
C GLY A 19 -51.76 -23.59 31.50
N LEU A 20 -51.05 -23.17 32.54
CA LEU A 20 -49.76 -22.48 32.50
C LEU A 20 -48.66 -23.49 32.11
N ALA A 21 -47.95 -23.24 31.01
CA ALA A 21 -46.68 -23.87 30.69
C ALA A 21 -45.87 -22.91 29.81
N CYS A 22 -44.76 -22.39 30.34
CA CYS A 22 -43.74 -21.69 29.57
C CYS A 22 -43.17 -22.67 28.53
N ALA A 23 -43.43 -22.38 27.27
CA ALA A 23 -42.75 -22.91 26.09
C ALA A 23 -42.25 -21.70 25.29
N PRO A 24 -41.11 -21.82 24.59
CA PRO A 24 -40.44 -20.69 23.94
C PRO A 24 -41.42 -19.98 22.98
N LEU A 25 -41.41 -18.64 22.99
CA LEU A 25 -41.97 -17.89 21.88
C LEU A 25 -41.24 -18.37 20.63
N ALA A 26 -41.92 -19.18 19.81
CA ALA A 26 -41.66 -19.13 18.40
C ALA A 26 -41.97 -17.69 18.00
N ALA A 27 -40.94 -16.93 17.63
CA ALA A 27 -41.16 -15.73 16.84
C ALA A 27 -41.91 -16.19 15.59
N LEU A 28 -43.20 -15.85 15.53
CA LEU A 28 -43.87 -15.79 14.23
C LEU A 28 -43.08 -14.77 13.42
N PRO A 29 -42.83 -14.99 12.12
CA PRO A 29 -42.33 -13.91 11.28
C PRO A 29 -43.30 -12.75 11.44
N ALA A 30 -42.80 -11.63 11.95
CA ALA A 30 -43.52 -10.38 11.86
C ALA A 30 -43.63 -10.09 10.37
N ALA A 31 -44.86 -9.99 9.88
CA ALA A 31 -45.13 -9.44 8.57
C ALA A 31 -45.96 -8.18 8.77
N ALA A 32 -45.48 -7.11 8.11
CA ALA A 32 -46.05 -5.78 7.91
C ALA A 32 -45.81 -4.73 9.01
N ALA A 33 -45.23 -3.60 8.61
CA ALA A 33 -45.51 -2.28 9.20
C ALA A 33 -45.70 -1.18 8.11
N PRO A 34 -46.75 -1.23 7.27
CA PRO A 34 -47.29 -0.08 6.52
C PRO A 34 -47.95 0.98 7.45
N ASP A 35 -47.50 1.05 8.71
CA ASP A 35 -48.16 1.73 9.83
C ASP A 35 -47.51 3.09 10.18
N ALA A 36 -46.57 3.58 9.35
CA ALA A 36 -45.82 4.82 9.57
C ALA A 36 -45.12 4.84 10.94
N THR A 37 -44.35 3.79 11.26
CA THR A 37 -43.74 3.58 12.59
C THR A 37 -42.24 3.87 12.67
N GLY A 38 -41.59 4.21 11.55
CA GLY A 38 -40.15 4.46 11.45
C GLY A 38 -39.83 5.50 10.37
N VAL A 39 -38.56 5.91 10.28
CA VAL A 39 -38.05 6.80 9.23
C VAL A 39 -38.09 6.10 7.87
N VAL A 40 -38.41 6.85 6.82
CA VAL A 40 -38.48 6.34 5.43
C VAL A 40 -37.65 7.21 4.49
N ILE A 41 -37.14 6.63 3.41
CA ILE A 41 -36.58 7.33 2.26
C ILE A 41 -37.72 8.07 1.55
N ASN A 42 -37.63 9.39 1.45
CA ASN A 42 -38.68 10.25 0.92
C ASN A 42 -38.38 10.77 -0.50
N GLU A 43 -37.15 11.17 -0.79
CA GLU A 43 -36.77 11.66 -2.11
C GLU A 43 -35.34 11.23 -2.45
N ALA A 44 -35.11 10.79 -3.68
CA ALA A 44 -33.78 10.54 -4.21
C ALA A 44 -33.57 11.35 -5.50
N TYR A 45 -32.64 12.30 -5.45
CA TYR A 45 -32.20 13.07 -6.60
C TYR A 45 -30.89 12.52 -7.13
N LEU A 46 -30.93 11.96 -8.35
CA LEU A 46 -29.87 11.10 -8.86
C LEU A 46 -29.07 11.74 -10.02
N SER A 47 -29.42 12.98 -10.38
CA SER A 47 -28.85 13.69 -11.54
C SER A 47 -27.82 14.76 -11.17
N GLY A 48 -27.39 14.84 -9.90
CA GLY A 48 -26.43 15.82 -9.40
C GLY A 48 -25.28 16.05 -10.38
N GLY A 49 -25.06 17.31 -10.74
CA GLY A 49 -23.88 17.72 -11.51
C GLY A 49 -23.96 17.41 -13.01
N SER A 50 -25.04 16.77 -13.44
CA SER A 50 -25.24 16.41 -14.83
C SER A 50 -25.76 17.61 -15.62
N GLY A 51 -25.46 17.70 -16.92
CA GLY A 51 -25.88 18.84 -17.73
C GLY A 51 -27.40 19.10 -17.69
N GLY A 52 -27.79 20.22 -17.06
CA GLY A 52 -29.18 20.63 -16.83
C GLY A 52 -29.73 20.32 -15.43
N ALA A 53 -28.90 19.76 -14.54
CA ALA A 53 -29.23 19.47 -13.16
C ALA A 53 -29.66 20.74 -12.40
N VAL A 54 -30.53 20.52 -11.41
CA VAL A 54 -31.03 21.57 -10.52
C VAL A 54 -30.09 21.76 -9.35
N TYR A 55 -29.52 20.66 -8.85
CA TYR A 55 -28.49 20.70 -7.81
C TYR A 55 -27.21 20.05 -8.31
N GLU A 56 -26.09 20.58 -7.87
CA GLU A 56 -24.76 20.06 -8.19
C GLU A 56 -24.54 18.67 -7.60
N HIS A 57 -25.03 18.43 -6.39
CA HIS A 57 -24.89 17.14 -5.73
C HIS A 57 -26.17 16.31 -5.84
N LYS A 58 -26.00 14.98 -5.90
CA LYS A 58 -27.10 14.04 -5.66
C LYS A 58 -27.53 14.16 -4.20
N PHE A 59 -28.74 13.69 -3.87
CA PHE A 59 -29.13 13.59 -2.47
C PHE A 59 -30.14 12.48 -2.22
N VAL A 60 -30.21 12.07 -0.95
CA VAL A 60 -31.25 11.23 -0.39
C VAL A 60 -31.88 11.98 0.79
N GLU A 61 -33.18 12.21 0.71
CA GLU A 61 -33.98 12.82 1.78
C GLU A 61 -34.70 11.72 2.56
N LEU A 62 -34.61 11.75 3.88
CA LEU A 62 -35.35 10.91 4.80
C LEU A 62 -36.51 11.70 5.43
N TYR A 63 -37.61 11.03 5.74
CA TYR A 63 -38.79 11.61 6.38
C TYR A 63 -39.23 10.78 7.59
N ASN A 64 -39.63 11.46 8.66
CA ASN A 64 -40.25 10.83 9.82
C ASN A 64 -41.78 11.02 9.79
N PRO A 65 -42.56 10.00 9.37
CA PRO A 65 -44.02 10.07 9.30
C PRO A 65 -44.73 9.90 10.65
N THR A 66 -44.00 9.67 11.75
CA THR A 66 -44.58 9.44 13.08
C THR A 66 -44.98 10.75 13.79
N ASP A 67 -45.66 10.61 14.94
CA ASP A 67 -46.02 11.74 15.81
C ASP A 67 -44.97 12.03 16.92
N ALA A 68 -43.79 11.42 16.85
CA ALA A 68 -42.68 11.61 17.78
C ALA A 68 -41.34 11.79 17.05
N ALA A 69 -40.33 12.36 17.71
CA ALA A 69 -38.98 12.40 17.16
C ALA A 69 -38.36 10.98 17.12
N ILE A 70 -37.55 10.70 16.11
CA ILE A 70 -36.82 9.43 15.96
C ILE A 70 -35.33 9.73 15.90
N SER A 71 -34.56 9.09 16.77
CA SER A 71 -33.10 9.12 16.72
C SER A 71 -32.61 8.29 15.53
N LEU A 72 -31.60 8.82 14.85
CA LEU A 72 -30.92 8.18 13.73
C LEU A 72 -29.62 7.47 14.16
N ASP A 73 -29.23 7.59 15.42
CA ASP A 73 -27.96 7.03 15.91
C ASP A 73 -27.94 5.51 15.69
N GLY A 74 -26.88 5.04 15.02
CA GLY A 74 -26.71 3.64 14.64
C GLY A 74 -27.47 3.22 13.38
N MET A 75 -28.07 4.16 12.65
CA MET A 75 -28.64 3.93 11.32
C MET A 75 -27.70 4.40 10.22
N THR A 76 -27.80 3.80 9.03
CA THR A 76 -27.04 4.20 7.84
C THR A 76 -27.90 4.29 6.59
N VAL A 77 -27.52 5.16 5.65
CA VAL A 77 -27.97 5.07 4.24
C VAL A 77 -26.90 4.35 3.44
N GLN A 78 -27.28 3.36 2.65
CA GLN A 78 -26.37 2.52 1.87
C GLN A 78 -26.86 2.40 0.42
N TYR A 79 -25.94 2.21 -0.53
CA TYR A 79 -26.24 2.08 -1.96
C TYR A 79 -25.85 0.71 -2.52
N ARG A 80 -26.65 0.18 -3.45
CA ARG A 80 -26.31 -0.99 -4.25
C ARG A 80 -26.59 -0.75 -5.73
N SER A 81 -25.67 -1.21 -6.58
CA SER A 81 -25.89 -1.20 -8.03
C SER A 81 -27.07 -2.08 -8.43
N ALA A 82 -27.72 -1.78 -9.57
CA ALA A 82 -28.97 -2.43 -9.97
C ALA A 82 -28.89 -3.94 -10.21
N GLY A 83 -27.70 -4.47 -10.47
CA GLY A 83 -27.48 -5.90 -10.67
C GLY A 83 -26.74 -6.58 -9.52
N GLY A 84 -26.37 -5.83 -8.47
CA GLY A 84 -25.55 -6.33 -7.38
C GLY A 84 -26.25 -7.43 -6.58
N ASP A 85 -25.47 -8.41 -6.11
CA ASP A 85 -25.90 -9.49 -5.24
C ASP A 85 -24.98 -9.71 -4.01
N GLY A 86 -23.88 -8.94 -3.91
CA GLY A 86 -23.00 -8.82 -2.74
C GLY A 86 -23.32 -7.65 -1.80
N ASP A 87 -22.38 -7.28 -0.93
CA ASP A 87 -22.57 -6.18 0.02
C ASP A 87 -22.90 -4.85 -0.67
N THR A 88 -23.54 -3.99 0.10
CA THR A 88 -23.81 -2.60 -0.23
C THR A 88 -22.53 -1.76 -0.17
N SER A 89 -22.59 -0.59 -0.78
CA SER A 89 -21.48 0.36 -0.95
C SER A 89 -21.97 1.77 -0.59
N GLY A 90 -21.07 2.72 -0.42
CA GLY A 90 -21.44 4.11 -0.13
C GLY A 90 -22.29 4.25 1.12
N ILE A 91 -21.76 3.73 2.22
CA ILE A 91 -22.38 3.78 3.54
C ILE A 91 -22.23 5.17 4.14
N VAL A 92 -23.34 5.73 4.61
CA VAL A 92 -23.38 7.02 5.29
C VAL A 92 -24.02 6.83 6.64
N GLU A 93 -23.23 6.96 7.70
CA GLU A 93 -23.75 6.96 9.08
C GLU A 93 -24.62 8.19 9.32
N LEU A 94 -25.77 7.95 9.95
CA LEU A 94 -26.70 8.98 10.33
C LEU A 94 -26.54 9.29 11.82
N ALA A 95 -26.74 10.55 12.17
CA ALA A 95 -26.66 11.00 13.55
C ALA A 95 -27.75 12.02 13.87
N GLY A 96 -28.11 12.10 15.16
CA GLY A 96 -29.09 13.08 15.66
C GLY A 96 -30.51 12.53 15.62
N GLU A 97 -31.50 13.43 15.47
CA GLU A 97 -32.92 13.04 15.45
C GLU A 97 -33.69 13.76 14.36
N ILE A 98 -34.67 13.06 13.77
CA ILE A 98 -35.69 13.67 12.92
C ILE A 98 -36.93 13.92 13.77
N GLY A 99 -37.33 15.18 13.92
CA GLY A 99 -38.57 15.55 14.61
C GLY A 99 -39.82 14.92 13.97
N ALA A 100 -40.94 14.90 14.69
CA ALA A 100 -42.21 14.39 14.17
C ALA A 100 -42.64 15.15 12.90
N GLY A 101 -42.82 14.45 11.76
CA GLY A 101 -43.09 15.07 10.47
C GLY A 101 -41.93 15.89 9.89
N GLY A 102 -40.70 15.68 10.38
CA GLY A 102 -39.48 16.34 9.93
C GLY A 102 -38.75 15.56 8.83
N TYR A 103 -37.75 16.21 8.24
CA TYR A 103 -36.92 15.68 7.16
C TYR A 103 -35.45 15.70 7.52
N TYR A 104 -34.65 14.86 6.88
CA TYR A 104 -33.20 14.80 7.05
C TYR A 104 -32.53 14.60 5.70
N LEU A 105 -31.58 15.47 5.36
CA LEU A 105 -31.00 15.51 4.03
C LEU A 105 -29.56 14.99 4.02
N VAL A 106 -29.32 13.93 3.25
CA VAL A 106 -28.00 13.35 3.00
C VAL A 106 -27.56 13.75 1.60
N SER A 107 -26.46 14.50 1.46
CA SER A 107 -25.89 14.78 0.14
C SER A 107 -25.18 13.54 -0.42
N GLY A 108 -24.89 13.55 -1.70
CA GLY A 108 -24.18 12.49 -2.39
C GLY A 108 -23.21 13.04 -3.43
N GLY A 109 -22.62 12.14 -4.21
CA GLY A 109 -21.66 12.53 -5.26
C GLY A 109 -22.25 13.39 -6.38
N SER A 110 -21.37 14.06 -7.11
CA SER A 110 -21.68 14.87 -8.29
C SER A 110 -21.16 14.22 -9.59
N ASN A 111 -21.85 14.44 -10.72
CA ASN A 111 -21.37 14.04 -12.05
C ASN A 111 -20.67 15.18 -12.82
N GLY A 112 -20.48 16.35 -12.20
CA GLY A 112 -19.89 17.56 -12.77
C GLY A 112 -20.48 18.84 -12.16
N ASP A 113 -20.16 20.02 -12.69
CA ASP A 113 -20.36 21.26 -11.92
C ASP A 113 -21.70 21.95 -12.25
N ALA A 114 -22.72 21.18 -12.66
CA ALA A 114 -24.01 21.72 -13.09
C ALA A 114 -25.07 21.62 -11.98
N GLY A 115 -25.67 22.76 -11.64
CA GLY A 115 -26.75 22.87 -10.66
C GLY A 115 -26.40 23.87 -9.55
N ASP A 116 -27.36 24.19 -8.69
CA ASP A 116 -27.13 25.01 -7.50
C ASP A 116 -26.61 24.14 -6.33
N SER A 117 -25.98 24.72 -5.32
CA SER A 117 -25.59 23.99 -4.11
C SER A 117 -26.82 23.53 -3.31
N LEU A 118 -26.70 22.42 -2.58
CA LEU A 118 -27.75 21.95 -1.68
C LEU A 118 -27.71 22.74 -0.36
N GLU A 119 -28.81 23.41 -0.04
CA GLU A 119 -29.00 24.07 1.27
C GLU A 119 -29.55 23.07 2.30
N ASP A 120 -29.39 23.38 3.59
CA ASP A 120 -29.94 22.60 4.71
C ASP A 120 -29.51 21.11 4.74
N VAL A 121 -28.33 20.78 4.21
CA VAL A 121 -27.79 19.41 4.27
C VAL A 121 -27.46 19.02 5.71
N ASN A 122 -27.96 17.87 6.14
CA ASN A 122 -27.67 17.32 7.46
C ASN A 122 -26.39 16.50 7.51
N VAL A 123 -26.11 15.73 6.45
CA VAL A 123 -24.87 14.95 6.31
C VAL A 123 -24.30 15.17 4.92
N GLN A 124 -23.06 15.64 4.87
CA GLN A 124 -22.28 15.70 3.66
C GLN A 124 -21.61 14.34 3.46
N ALA A 125 -21.94 13.65 2.37
CA ALA A 125 -21.35 12.34 2.09
C ALA A 125 -20.11 12.44 1.18
N ASP A 126 -19.80 13.61 0.61
CA ASP A 126 -18.58 13.94 -0.15
C ASP A 126 -18.18 12.89 -1.21
N GLY A 127 -19.17 12.28 -1.85
CA GLY A 127 -18.96 11.27 -2.89
C GLY A 127 -18.97 9.82 -2.41
N SER A 128 -18.96 9.55 -1.11
CA SER A 128 -19.12 8.20 -0.54
C SER A 128 -20.46 7.59 -0.98
N LEU A 129 -21.57 8.35 -0.88
CA LEU A 129 -22.86 7.99 -1.43
C LEU A 129 -23.02 8.50 -2.87
N ASN A 130 -22.69 7.68 -3.87
CA ASN A 130 -22.77 8.08 -5.28
C ASN A 130 -23.73 7.20 -6.11
N PRO A 131 -25.05 7.30 -5.90
CA PRO A 131 -26.00 6.44 -6.58
C PRO A 131 -26.06 6.70 -8.10
N SER A 132 -26.29 5.63 -8.86
CA SER A 132 -26.48 5.71 -10.32
C SER A 132 -27.65 6.60 -10.71
N GLY A 133 -27.46 7.42 -11.75
CA GLY A 133 -28.50 8.32 -12.26
C GLY A 133 -29.70 7.63 -12.92
N THR A 134 -29.72 6.29 -13.03
CA THR A 134 -30.75 5.57 -13.82
C THR A 134 -31.29 4.31 -13.17
N ASN A 135 -30.48 3.58 -12.39
CA ASN A 135 -30.90 2.33 -11.77
C ASN A 135 -30.04 1.96 -10.55
N GLY A 136 -30.65 1.45 -9.50
CA GLY A 136 -29.94 1.03 -8.29
C GLY A 136 -30.89 0.83 -7.10
N THR A 137 -30.31 0.55 -5.93
CA THR A 137 -31.03 0.44 -4.66
C THR A 137 -30.42 1.37 -3.63
N LEU A 138 -31.25 2.14 -2.94
CA LEU A 138 -30.88 2.86 -1.71
C LEU A 138 -31.53 2.14 -0.53
N LEU A 139 -30.79 1.94 0.56
CA LEU A 139 -31.22 1.20 1.74
C LEU A 139 -31.02 2.07 2.97
N LEU A 140 -32.05 2.20 3.81
CA LEU A 140 -31.94 2.72 5.16
C LEU A 140 -31.81 1.51 6.10
N VAL A 141 -30.72 1.42 6.83
CA VAL A 141 -30.30 0.22 7.58
C VAL A 141 -30.20 0.52 9.06
N ASP A 142 -30.68 -0.40 9.90
CA ASP A 142 -30.51 -0.39 11.36
C ASP A 142 -29.19 -1.08 11.71
N GLY A 143 -28.09 -0.36 11.50
CA GLY A 143 -26.72 -0.82 11.70
C GLY A 143 -25.70 0.05 10.96
N THR A 144 -24.44 -0.02 11.42
CA THR A 144 -23.29 0.70 10.85
C THR A 144 -22.45 -0.15 9.91
N GLU A 145 -22.77 -1.43 9.75
CA GLU A 145 -22.07 -2.35 8.84
C GLU A 145 -22.78 -2.42 7.48
N THR A 146 -22.03 -2.70 6.41
CA THR A 146 -22.61 -2.99 5.10
C THR A 146 -23.43 -4.27 5.14
N ILE A 147 -24.54 -4.29 4.39
CA ILE A 147 -25.40 -5.47 4.26
C ILE A 147 -25.45 -6.02 2.84
N ALA A 148 -25.53 -7.34 2.68
CA ALA A 148 -25.78 -8.04 1.41
C ALA A 148 -27.21 -8.59 1.33
N PRO A 149 -28.24 -7.77 1.03
CA PRO A 149 -29.58 -8.29 0.83
C PRO A 149 -29.64 -9.24 -0.37
N ALA A 150 -30.35 -10.37 -0.27
CA ALA A 150 -30.54 -11.25 -1.42
C ALA A 150 -31.32 -10.51 -2.55
N PRO A 151 -30.98 -10.70 -3.83
CA PRO A 151 -31.77 -10.14 -4.93
C PRO A 151 -33.24 -10.56 -4.87
N GLY A 152 -34.13 -9.60 -5.07
CA GLY A 152 -35.58 -9.77 -4.99
C GLY A 152 -36.25 -8.77 -4.05
N ASP A 153 -37.43 -9.16 -3.57
CA ASP A 153 -38.25 -8.37 -2.65
C ASP A 153 -37.65 -8.39 -1.23
N VAL A 154 -37.22 -7.23 -0.74
CA VAL A 154 -36.62 -7.05 0.60
C VAL A 154 -37.58 -6.45 1.62
N ALA A 155 -38.87 -6.30 1.29
CA ALA A 155 -39.88 -5.82 2.21
C ALA A 155 -39.88 -6.61 3.54
N GLY A 156 -39.62 -5.92 4.65
CA GLY A 156 -39.55 -6.50 5.99
C GLY A 156 -38.35 -7.41 6.25
N ALA A 157 -37.28 -7.31 5.46
CA ALA A 157 -36.01 -7.97 5.73
C ALA A 157 -35.38 -7.45 7.04
N ALA A 158 -34.72 -8.32 7.80
CA ALA A 158 -34.11 -7.94 9.07
C ALA A 158 -32.94 -6.97 8.85
N GLY A 159 -32.87 -5.90 9.63
CA GLY A 159 -31.84 -4.88 9.54
C GLY A 159 -32.09 -3.80 8.47
N ILE A 160 -33.07 -3.99 7.58
CA ILE A 160 -33.48 -2.97 6.60
C ILE A 160 -34.72 -2.26 7.14
N ILE A 161 -34.60 -0.95 7.35
CA ILE A 161 -35.67 -0.07 7.82
C ILE A 161 -36.56 0.33 6.63
N ASP A 162 -35.96 0.69 5.49
CA ASP A 162 -36.65 1.03 4.24
C ASP A 162 -35.69 0.79 3.06
N ALA A 163 -36.22 0.47 1.87
CA ALA A 163 -35.41 0.31 0.67
C ALA A 163 -36.09 0.92 -0.55
N LEU A 164 -35.36 1.71 -1.34
CA LEU A 164 -35.78 2.23 -2.63
C LEU A 164 -34.98 1.56 -3.76
N GLY A 165 -35.57 0.53 -4.37
CA GLY A 165 -35.11 0.02 -5.67
C GLY A 165 -35.74 0.81 -6.81
N TYR A 166 -34.93 1.32 -7.74
CA TYR A 166 -35.40 2.10 -8.89
C TYR A 166 -34.78 1.66 -10.22
N GLY A 167 -35.51 1.93 -11.30
CA GLY A 167 -35.10 1.57 -12.66
C GLY A 167 -35.03 0.05 -12.86
N ALA A 168 -33.83 -0.44 -13.19
CA ALA A 168 -33.58 -1.86 -13.45
C ALA A 168 -33.14 -2.65 -12.20
N SER A 169 -33.31 -2.10 -10.99
CA SER A 169 -32.84 -2.74 -9.77
C SER A 169 -33.37 -4.17 -9.59
N ASN A 170 -32.48 -5.08 -9.20
CA ASN A 170 -32.77 -6.46 -8.82
C ASN A 170 -33.15 -6.59 -7.33
N THR A 171 -32.98 -5.53 -6.53
CA THR A 171 -33.35 -5.45 -5.11
C THR A 171 -34.30 -4.26 -4.90
N PHE A 172 -35.45 -4.51 -4.29
CA PHE A 172 -36.53 -3.53 -4.13
C PHE A 172 -37.53 -4.01 -3.08
N GLU A 173 -38.42 -3.13 -2.63
CA GLU A 173 -39.62 -3.56 -1.90
C GLU A 173 -40.77 -3.76 -2.88
N GLY A 174 -41.33 -4.96 -2.93
CA GLY A 174 -42.45 -5.37 -3.77
C GLY A 174 -42.17 -5.36 -5.28
N GLU A 175 -41.97 -4.18 -5.86
CA GLU A 175 -41.56 -3.96 -7.26
C GLU A 175 -40.80 -2.62 -7.36
N ALA A 176 -39.71 -2.58 -8.13
CA ALA A 176 -38.89 -1.36 -8.29
C ALA A 176 -39.68 -0.17 -8.86
N ALA A 177 -39.35 1.03 -8.37
CA ALA A 177 -39.86 2.30 -8.86
C ALA A 177 -39.35 2.65 -10.27
N GLU A 178 -40.06 3.55 -10.96
CA GLU A 178 -39.55 4.12 -12.21
C GLU A 178 -38.35 5.04 -11.91
N GLY A 179 -37.19 4.74 -12.51
CA GLY A 179 -36.00 5.59 -12.44
C GLY A 179 -35.87 6.52 -13.65
N PRO A 180 -34.99 7.53 -13.60
CA PRO A 180 -34.74 8.40 -14.76
C PRO A 180 -34.22 7.63 -15.99
N ASP A 181 -34.58 8.10 -17.18
CA ASP A 181 -34.17 7.51 -18.48
C ASP A 181 -32.69 7.77 -18.83
N GLY A 182 -31.99 8.61 -18.05
CA GLY A 182 -30.59 8.99 -18.23
C GLY A 182 -30.17 10.13 -17.30
N THR A 183 -28.87 10.40 -17.18
CA THR A 183 -28.35 11.47 -16.31
C THR A 183 -28.77 12.90 -16.72
N LYS A 184 -29.38 13.07 -17.90
CA LYS A 184 -29.97 14.35 -18.36
C LYS A 184 -31.48 14.42 -18.21
N ASP A 185 -32.09 13.37 -17.66
CA ASP A 185 -33.50 13.30 -17.34
C ASP A 185 -33.69 13.79 -15.90
N VAL A 186 -33.62 15.11 -15.72
CA VAL A 186 -33.51 15.79 -14.43
C VAL A 186 -34.84 15.75 -13.68
N ARG A 187 -35.04 14.65 -12.95
CA ARG A 187 -36.22 14.35 -12.14
C ARG A 187 -35.79 13.62 -10.86
N SER A 188 -36.54 13.81 -9.78
CA SER A 188 -36.37 13.06 -8.53
C SER A 188 -37.31 11.87 -8.47
N VAL A 189 -36.87 10.80 -7.80
CA VAL A 189 -37.71 9.68 -7.41
C VAL A 189 -38.27 10.01 -6.02
N SER A 190 -39.53 10.46 -5.96
CA SER A 190 -40.13 11.01 -4.72
C SER A 190 -41.30 10.16 -4.23
N ARG A 191 -41.32 9.87 -2.93
CA ARG A 191 -42.37 9.13 -2.23
C ARG A 191 -43.63 9.99 -2.13
N THR A 192 -44.80 9.37 -2.28
CA THR A 192 -46.09 10.06 -2.26
C THR A 192 -46.66 10.15 -0.85
N ASP A 193 -46.88 11.37 -0.36
CA ASP A 193 -47.50 11.67 0.95
C ASP A 193 -46.76 11.03 2.16
N GLY A 194 -45.48 10.68 2.01
CA GLY A 194 -44.68 10.00 3.04
C GLY A 194 -45.23 8.62 3.43
N ILE A 195 -46.05 8.01 2.58
CA ILE A 195 -46.67 6.71 2.81
C ILE A 195 -45.75 5.61 2.30
N ASP A 196 -45.55 4.61 3.15
CA ASP A 196 -44.84 3.39 2.80
C ASP A 196 -45.79 2.19 2.78
N THR A 197 -45.90 1.55 1.61
CA THR A 197 -46.73 0.35 1.41
C THR A 197 -45.90 -0.91 1.22
N ASP A 198 -44.59 -0.84 1.48
CA ASP A 198 -43.59 -1.86 1.16
C ASP A 198 -43.59 -2.17 -0.36
N ASN A 199 -43.87 -1.17 -1.21
CA ASN A 199 -43.90 -1.34 -2.65
C ASN A 199 -43.42 -0.09 -3.40
N ASN A 200 -42.13 -0.08 -3.79
CA ASN A 200 -41.50 1.13 -4.34
C ASN A 200 -42.23 1.69 -5.56
N LYS A 201 -42.78 0.84 -6.43
CA LYS A 201 -43.57 1.26 -7.60
C LYS A 201 -44.89 1.95 -7.26
N ASN A 202 -45.52 1.61 -6.14
CA ASN A 202 -46.74 2.28 -5.70
C ASN A 202 -46.43 3.56 -4.90
N ASP A 203 -45.30 3.57 -4.21
CA ASP A 203 -44.95 4.60 -3.24
C ASP A 203 -44.20 5.77 -3.89
N PHE A 204 -43.34 5.50 -4.87
CA PHE A 204 -42.51 6.51 -5.53
C PHE A 204 -43.01 6.87 -6.93
N THR A 205 -42.89 8.15 -7.25
CA THR A 205 -43.14 8.68 -8.59
C THR A 205 -41.97 9.51 -9.07
N LEU A 206 -41.68 9.44 -10.37
CA LEU A 206 -40.64 10.24 -10.99
C LEU A 206 -41.20 11.65 -11.32
N THR A 207 -40.64 12.69 -10.72
CA THR A 207 -41.18 14.06 -10.73
C THR A 207 -40.15 15.12 -11.13
N GLU A 208 -40.60 16.18 -11.82
CA GLU A 208 -39.77 17.36 -12.13
C GLU A 208 -39.62 18.32 -10.94
N ALA A 209 -40.44 18.16 -9.89
CA ALA A 209 -40.28 18.90 -8.65
C ALA A 209 -39.20 18.24 -7.79
N ILE A 210 -38.10 18.96 -7.57
CA ILE A 210 -36.96 18.54 -6.75
C ILE A 210 -36.96 19.45 -5.54
N THR A 211 -37.19 18.91 -4.34
CA THR A 211 -37.56 19.68 -3.15
C THR A 211 -36.81 19.23 -1.89
N PRO A 212 -35.48 19.37 -1.85
CA PRO A 212 -34.69 18.95 -0.69
C PRO A 212 -35.09 19.71 0.58
N GLN A 213 -35.19 19.00 1.69
CA GLN A 213 -35.46 19.52 3.04
C GLN A 213 -34.60 18.79 4.08
N GLY A 214 -33.83 19.54 4.86
CA GLY A 214 -33.18 19.04 6.08
C GLY A 214 -33.86 19.50 7.36
N THR A 215 -33.30 19.14 8.53
CA THR A 215 -33.96 19.37 9.83
C THR A 215 -34.05 20.83 10.26
N GLY A 216 -33.20 21.75 9.74
CA GLY A 216 -33.15 23.16 10.13
C GLY A 216 -32.90 23.37 11.63
N ASP A 217 -31.70 23.86 12.00
CA ASP A 217 -31.16 24.03 13.37
C ASP A 217 -30.75 22.73 14.10
N ILE A 218 -29.45 22.41 14.09
CA ILE A 218 -28.78 21.74 15.23
C ILE A 218 -27.99 22.81 15.99
N THR A 219 -28.62 23.39 17.02
CA THR A 219 -27.90 24.18 18.03
C THR A 219 -27.22 23.21 19.01
N VAL A 220 -25.93 22.94 18.84
CA VAL A 220 -25.07 22.51 19.96
C VAL A 220 -24.53 23.77 20.61
N GLY A 221 -24.78 23.92 21.92
CA GLY A 221 -24.44 25.14 22.66
C GLY A 221 -22.95 25.40 22.74
N VAL A 222 -22.45 26.20 21.81
CA VAL A 222 -21.29 27.07 21.97
C VAL A 222 -21.80 28.51 21.93
N ASP A 223 -21.21 29.37 22.76
CA ASP A 223 -21.57 30.78 22.86
C ASP A 223 -20.95 31.50 21.65
N ASP A 224 -21.55 31.29 20.47
CA ASP A 224 -21.08 31.90 19.24
C ASP A 224 -21.83 33.22 19.01
N GLU A 225 -21.11 34.32 19.24
CA GLU A 225 -21.30 35.49 18.38
C GLU A 225 -20.74 35.12 16.99
N GLU A 226 -21.48 34.28 16.24
CA GLU A 226 -21.23 34.06 14.81
C GLU A 226 -21.59 35.37 14.08
N GLU A 227 -20.56 36.02 13.52
CA GLU A 227 -20.78 37.01 12.47
C GLU A 227 -21.37 36.28 11.26
N GLU A 228 -22.42 36.84 10.67
CA GLU A 228 -23.01 36.26 9.45
C GLU A 228 -21.92 36.05 8.39
N PRO A 229 -21.98 34.95 7.60
CA PRO A 229 -21.07 34.78 6.47
C PRO A 229 -21.10 36.06 5.63
N PRO A 230 -19.93 36.60 5.23
CA PRO A 230 -19.88 37.86 4.50
C PRO A 230 -20.79 37.74 3.28
N GLY A 231 -21.89 38.49 3.29
CA GLY A 231 -22.83 38.50 2.17
C GLY A 231 -22.09 38.80 0.86
N PRO A 232 -22.64 38.39 -0.30
CA PRO A 232 -21.91 38.31 -1.57
C PRO A 232 -21.02 39.53 -1.78
N VAL A 233 -19.71 39.28 -1.67
CA VAL A 233 -18.66 40.29 -1.79
C VAL A 233 -18.81 41.00 -3.14
N GLY A 234 -18.67 42.32 -3.12
CA GLY A 234 -18.77 43.11 -4.35
C GLY A 234 -17.66 42.69 -5.32
N PRO A 235 -17.86 42.78 -6.66
CA PRO A 235 -16.80 42.44 -7.61
C PRO A 235 -15.52 43.24 -7.31
N GLY A 236 -14.42 42.52 -6.99
CA GLY A 236 -13.10 43.08 -6.69
C GLY A 236 -12.90 43.50 -5.23
N GLU A 237 -13.45 42.76 -4.27
CA GLU A 237 -13.20 42.97 -2.84
C GLU A 237 -11.73 42.72 -2.49
N LYS A 238 -11.15 43.58 -1.65
CA LYS A 238 -9.76 43.45 -1.23
C LYS A 238 -9.66 42.58 0.03
N LEU A 239 -9.17 41.37 -0.12
CA LEU A 239 -8.95 40.39 0.94
C LEU A 239 -7.45 40.16 1.16
N THR A 240 -7.09 39.71 2.35
CA THR A 240 -5.79 39.12 2.66
C THR A 240 -5.71 37.70 2.10
N ILE A 241 -4.51 37.14 2.00
CA ILE A 241 -4.35 35.75 1.54
C ILE A 241 -4.97 34.78 2.58
N ALA A 242 -4.72 35.00 3.87
CA ALA A 242 -5.33 34.23 4.95
C ALA A 242 -6.86 34.26 4.97
N GLU A 243 -7.49 35.39 4.62
CA GLU A 243 -8.95 35.44 4.46
C GLU A 243 -9.41 34.60 3.26
N ILE A 244 -8.68 34.61 2.13
CA ILE A 244 -9.04 33.80 0.96
C ILE A 244 -8.88 32.31 1.26
N GLN A 245 -7.77 31.92 1.89
CA GLN A 245 -7.50 30.54 2.30
C GLN A 245 -8.56 30.05 3.30
N GLY A 246 -8.83 30.82 4.36
CA GLY A 246 -9.72 30.41 5.44
C GLY A 246 -9.06 29.39 6.39
N GLU A 247 -9.82 28.92 7.38
CA GLU A 247 -9.35 27.95 8.39
C GLU A 247 -9.71 26.49 8.03
N GLY A 248 -10.41 26.28 6.91
CA GLY A 248 -10.86 24.98 6.43
C GLY A 248 -10.13 24.54 5.17
N TRP A 249 -10.60 23.42 4.62
CA TRP A 249 -10.04 22.75 3.43
C TRP A 249 -10.35 23.41 2.08
N SER A 250 -11.15 24.46 2.08
CA SER A 250 -11.63 25.10 0.85
C SER A 250 -11.94 26.56 1.10
N THR A 251 -11.67 27.40 0.11
CA THR A 251 -11.98 28.82 0.20
C THR A 251 -13.48 29.11 0.33
N GLU A 252 -13.87 29.96 1.29
CA GLU A 252 -15.24 30.50 1.39
C GLU A 252 -15.60 31.47 0.24
N TYR A 253 -14.61 31.80 -0.61
CA TYR A 253 -14.73 32.74 -1.72
C TYR A 253 -14.77 32.05 -3.08
N GLU A 254 -15.11 30.77 -3.14
CA GLU A 254 -15.19 30.00 -4.40
C GLU A 254 -16.05 30.74 -5.45
N ASP A 255 -15.57 30.74 -6.70
CA ASP A 255 -16.12 31.45 -7.86
C ASP A 255 -16.24 32.99 -7.70
N SER A 256 -15.77 33.55 -6.58
CA SER A 256 -15.83 34.99 -6.33
C SER A 256 -14.60 35.71 -6.88
N THR A 257 -14.81 36.91 -7.41
CA THR A 257 -13.70 37.77 -7.83
C THR A 257 -13.09 38.50 -6.65
N VAL A 258 -11.86 38.14 -6.29
CA VAL A 258 -11.08 38.67 -5.17
C VAL A 258 -9.90 39.49 -5.65
N THR A 259 -9.49 40.48 -4.84
CA THR A 259 -8.23 41.21 -5.02
C THR A 259 -7.33 41.01 -3.81
N THR A 260 -6.12 40.51 -3.99
CA THR A 260 -5.14 40.35 -2.91
C THR A 260 -3.78 40.96 -3.27
N THR A 261 -2.88 41.06 -2.29
CA THR A 261 -1.52 41.55 -2.50
C THR A 261 -0.54 40.73 -1.67
N GLY A 262 0.60 40.38 -2.25
CA GLY A 262 1.67 39.68 -1.55
C GLY A 262 2.99 39.77 -2.30
N VAL A 263 3.93 38.94 -1.90
CA VAL A 263 5.26 38.81 -2.49
C VAL A 263 5.36 37.44 -3.16
N VAL A 264 5.87 37.39 -4.39
CA VAL A 264 6.05 36.13 -5.11
C VAL A 264 7.14 35.29 -4.43
N THR A 265 6.80 34.08 -4.01
CA THR A 265 7.73 33.14 -3.33
C THR A 265 8.23 32.04 -4.26
N ALA A 266 7.47 31.71 -5.31
CA ALA A 266 7.85 30.76 -6.35
C ALA A 266 7.16 31.08 -7.67
N ALA A 267 7.77 30.77 -8.81
CA ALA A 267 7.18 31.05 -10.14
C ALA A 267 7.52 29.97 -11.18
N TYR A 268 6.52 29.60 -11.99
CA TYR A 268 6.59 28.52 -12.99
C TYR A 268 6.13 29.01 -14.37
N PRO A 269 6.97 29.77 -15.09
CA PRO A 269 6.64 30.28 -16.42
C PRO A 269 6.65 29.22 -17.53
N ASP A 270 7.21 28.05 -17.25
CA ASP A 270 7.16 26.86 -18.08
C ASP A 270 6.93 25.62 -17.20
N GLY A 271 6.92 24.42 -17.80
CA GLY A 271 6.74 23.19 -17.05
C GLY A 271 5.29 22.78 -16.79
N GLY A 272 4.30 23.57 -17.22
CA GLY A 272 2.89 23.17 -17.22
C GLY A 272 2.07 23.62 -16.01
N LEU A 273 2.69 23.94 -14.86
CA LEU A 273 1.98 24.52 -13.71
C LEU A 273 1.36 25.88 -14.03
N SER A 274 2.02 26.66 -14.91
CA SER A 274 1.46 27.90 -15.48
C SER A 274 0.99 28.90 -14.42
N GLY A 275 1.80 29.16 -13.40
CA GLY A 275 1.43 30.04 -12.31
C GLY A 275 2.58 30.41 -11.39
N PHE A 276 2.28 31.01 -10.26
CA PHE A 276 3.24 31.43 -9.24
C PHE A 276 2.59 31.45 -7.85
N TYR A 277 3.38 31.25 -6.79
CA TYR A 277 2.89 31.40 -5.42
C TYR A 277 3.09 32.83 -4.94
N LEU A 278 2.09 33.32 -4.23
CA LEU A 278 2.07 34.61 -3.57
C LEU A 278 1.95 34.39 -2.06
N GLN A 279 2.75 35.09 -1.26
CA GLN A 279 2.64 35.03 0.20
C GLN A 279 2.54 36.43 0.81
N THR A 280 1.79 36.58 1.90
CA THR A 280 1.62 37.86 2.59
C THR A 280 2.99 38.45 2.99
N ALA A 281 3.20 39.75 2.73
CA ALA A 281 4.49 40.38 2.98
C ALA A 281 4.86 40.35 4.48
N GLY A 282 6.07 39.88 4.79
CA GLY A 282 6.62 39.82 6.15
C GLY A 282 6.07 38.71 7.03
N THR A 283 5.28 37.77 6.48
CA THR A 283 4.79 36.59 7.21
C THR A 283 5.71 35.39 7.06
N GLY A 284 5.28 34.25 7.60
CA GLY A 284 6.12 33.10 7.91
C GLY A 284 7.02 33.37 9.13
N GLY A 285 8.15 32.68 9.23
CA GLY A 285 9.00 32.76 10.42
C GLY A 285 8.34 32.11 11.65
N ASP A 286 7.85 32.92 12.59
CA ASP A 286 7.15 32.43 13.79
C ASP A 286 5.67 32.19 13.47
N VAL A 287 5.23 30.94 13.58
CA VAL A 287 3.93 30.45 13.12
C VAL A 287 3.07 29.88 14.26
N ALA A 288 3.45 30.13 15.52
CA ALA A 288 2.78 29.52 16.68
C ALA A 288 1.31 29.92 16.85
N ASP A 289 0.91 31.10 16.37
CA ASP A 289 -0.46 31.64 16.47
C ASP A 289 -1.17 31.67 15.10
N HIS A 290 -0.68 30.90 14.12
CA HIS A 290 -1.21 30.87 12.75
C HIS A 290 -2.47 30.01 12.67
N THR A 291 -3.55 30.53 12.04
CA THR A 291 -4.84 29.82 11.93
C THR A 291 -5.34 29.60 10.50
N ALA A 292 -4.72 30.23 9.50
CA ALA A 292 -5.07 30.14 8.08
C ALA A 292 -3.85 30.46 7.23
N SER A 293 -3.68 29.82 6.08
CA SER A 293 -2.46 29.98 5.27
C SER A 293 -2.23 31.41 4.77
N ASP A 294 -0.99 31.89 4.85
CA ASP A 294 -0.54 33.16 4.27
C ASP A 294 -0.08 33.05 2.81
N GLY A 295 -0.05 31.83 2.26
CA GLY A 295 0.37 31.52 0.90
C GLY A 295 -0.81 31.13 0.01
N ILE A 296 -0.74 31.43 -1.28
CA ILE A 296 -1.76 31.03 -2.26
C ILE A 296 -1.15 30.88 -3.65
N PHE A 297 -1.61 29.90 -4.41
CA PHE A 297 -1.22 29.74 -5.81
C PHE A 297 -2.03 30.68 -6.72
N VAL A 298 -1.36 31.29 -7.69
CA VAL A 298 -2.02 32.13 -8.72
C VAL A 298 -1.86 31.43 -10.06
N TYR A 299 -2.95 30.85 -10.56
CA TYR A 299 -2.99 30.16 -11.85
C TYR A 299 -3.23 31.14 -12.99
N ALA A 300 -2.30 31.17 -13.95
CA ALA A 300 -2.33 32.02 -15.12
C ALA A 300 -2.96 31.29 -16.33
N ASP A 301 -4.29 31.41 -16.46
CA ASP A 301 -5.06 30.71 -17.48
C ASP A 301 -4.81 31.26 -18.90
N GLU A 302 -4.11 30.50 -19.72
CA GLU A 302 -3.70 30.84 -21.09
C GLU A 302 -2.94 32.18 -21.22
N ILE A 303 -2.35 32.71 -20.14
CA ILE A 303 -1.54 33.94 -20.15
C ILE A 303 -0.09 33.67 -19.67
N PRO A 304 0.92 34.41 -20.17
CA PRO A 304 2.31 34.22 -19.73
C PRO A 304 2.53 34.65 -18.28
N VAL A 305 3.26 33.84 -17.51
CA VAL A 305 3.77 34.24 -16.18
C VAL A 305 5.01 35.12 -16.38
N THR A 306 4.93 36.39 -15.97
CA THR A 306 6.01 37.38 -16.16
C THR A 306 6.59 37.93 -14.85
N VAL A 307 6.16 37.40 -13.71
CA VAL A 307 6.63 37.82 -12.38
C VAL A 307 7.90 37.06 -12.00
N GLU A 308 8.73 37.67 -11.16
CA GLU A 308 9.94 37.06 -10.59
C GLU A 308 9.79 36.87 -9.07
N VAL A 309 10.47 35.87 -8.50
CA VAL A 309 10.52 35.67 -7.04
C VAL A 309 11.04 36.94 -6.36
N GLY A 310 10.28 37.43 -5.37
CA GLY A 310 10.53 38.69 -4.67
C GLY A 310 9.73 39.88 -5.16
N ASP A 311 9.02 39.78 -6.31
CA ASP A 311 8.12 40.84 -6.77
C ASP A 311 6.95 41.03 -5.81
N ALA A 312 6.62 42.29 -5.51
CA ALA A 312 5.39 42.64 -4.81
C ALA A 312 4.27 42.82 -5.84
N VAL A 313 3.21 42.01 -5.73
CA VAL A 313 2.17 41.90 -6.74
C VAL A 313 0.79 42.08 -6.13
N THR A 314 -0.06 42.86 -6.80
CA THR A 314 -1.51 42.84 -6.59
C THR A 314 -2.16 41.97 -7.66
N VAL A 315 -2.98 41.02 -7.24
CA VAL A 315 -3.72 40.08 -8.12
C VAL A 315 -5.21 40.34 -7.99
N ASN A 316 -5.92 40.40 -9.11
CA ASN A 316 -7.38 40.47 -9.17
C ASN A 316 -7.92 39.32 -10.03
N GLY A 317 -8.39 38.24 -9.40
CA GLY A 317 -8.79 37.01 -10.08
C GLY A 317 -9.99 36.34 -9.42
N ILE A 318 -10.30 35.13 -9.87
CA ILE A 318 -11.37 34.28 -9.32
C ILE A 318 -10.72 33.33 -8.33
N ALA A 319 -11.18 33.29 -7.08
CA ALA A 319 -10.78 32.23 -6.14
C ALA A 319 -11.51 30.94 -6.51
N ASP A 320 -10.79 29.83 -6.66
CA ASP A 320 -11.34 28.51 -6.95
C ASP A 320 -10.48 27.38 -6.34
N GLU A 321 -11.06 26.18 -6.28
CA GLU A 321 -10.36 24.96 -5.88
C GLU A 321 -9.91 24.16 -7.12
N TYR A 322 -8.66 23.69 -7.12
CA TYR A 322 -8.16 22.86 -8.21
C TYR A 322 -7.30 21.71 -7.70
N PHE A 323 -7.81 20.47 -7.87
CA PHE A 323 -7.24 19.27 -7.26
C PHE A 323 -7.10 19.35 -5.72
N GLY A 324 -8.01 20.09 -5.08
CA GLY A 324 -7.99 20.35 -3.65
C GLY A 324 -7.03 21.45 -3.21
N LEU A 325 -6.41 22.18 -4.15
CA LEU A 325 -5.60 23.36 -3.87
C LEU A 325 -6.45 24.63 -3.95
N THR A 326 -6.41 25.45 -2.90
CA THR A 326 -6.98 26.80 -2.98
C THR A 326 -6.08 27.68 -3.86
N GLN A 327 -6.65 28.27 -4.91
CA GLN A 327 -5.91 29.11 -5.84
C GLN A 327 -6.70 30.36 -6.29
N ILE A 328 -6.00 31.30 -6.93
CA ILE A 328 -6.60 32.42 -7.64
C ILE A 328 -6.32 32.27 -9.13
N ARG A 329 -7.37 32.03 -9.92
CA ARG A 329 -7.29 32.00 -11.38
C ARG A 329 -7.39 33.40 -11.98
N VAL A 330 -6.43 33.75 -12.84
CA VAL A 330 -6.42 34.99 -13.62
C VAL A 330 -6.51 34.70 -15.11
N THR A 331 -7.19 35.58 -15.86
CA THR A 331 -7.48 35.38 -17.30
C THR A 331 -6.94 36.50 -18.19
N SER A 332 -6.34 37.54 -17.61
CA SER A 332 -5.74 38.67 -18.31
C SER A 332 -4.44 39.12 -17.63
N GLU A 333 -3.41 39.48 -18.40
CA GLU A 333 -2.16 40.06 -17.85
C GLU A 333 -2.43 41.32 -17.00
N SER A 334 -3.52 42.06 -17.29
CA SER A 334 -3.91 43.24 -16.51
C SER A 334 -4.38 42.93 -15.09
N ASP A 335 -4.70 41.67 -14.80
CA ASP A 335 -5.14 41.19 -13.50
C ASP A 335 -3.96 41.04 -12.52
N ILE A 336 -2.74 41.09 -13.04
CA ILE A 336 -1.49 41.04 -12.28
C ILE A 336 -0.83 42.42 -12.38
N THR A 337 -0.64 43.10 -11.25
CA THR A 337 0.06 44.39 -11.19
C THR A 337 1.27 44.31 -10.28
N ILE A 338 2.47 44.46 -10.84
CA ILE A 338 3.72 44.56 -10.09
C ILE A 338 3.88 45.99 -9.54
N ASP A 339 4.10 46.13 -8.24
CA ASP A 339 4.44 47.42 -7.62
C ASP A 339 5.96 47.60 -7.53
N GLU A 340 6.56 48.18 -8.57
CA GLU A 340 8.00 48.47 -8.66
C GLU A 340 8.54 49.40 -7.56
N ASN A 341 7.66 50.05 -6.77
CA ASN A 341 8.05 50.97 -5.69
C ASN A 341 7.68 50.46 -4.29
N ALA A 342 7.16 49.24 -4.18
CA ALA A 342 6.85 48.63 -2.91
C ALA A 342 8.13 48.41 -2.08
N ASP A 343 8.11 48.89 -0.83
CA ASP A 343 9.09 48.49 0.20
C ASP A 343 8.49 47.31 0.98
N ALA A 344 8.16 46.23 0.25
CA ALA A 344 7.55 45.04 0.84
C ALA A 344 8.62 44.22 1.56
N VAL A 345 8.32 43.81 2.80
CA VAL A 345 9.19 42.90 3.54
C VAL A 345 9.02 41.51 2.93
N ALA A 346 10.11 40.88 2.50
CA ALA A 346 10.07 39.53 1.96
C ALA A 346 9.54 38.54 3.03
N PRO A 347 8.70 37.57 2.65
CA PRO A 347 8.33 36.47 3.53
C PRO A 347 9.57 35.74 4.05
N THR A 348 9.51 35.30 5.30
CA THR A 348 10.55 34.46 5.90
C THR A 348 10.07 33.01 5.87
N PRO A 349 10.84 32.04 5.35
CA PRO A 349 10.41 30.65 5.35
C PRO A 349 10.02 30.17 6.76
N ALA A 350 8.87 29.49 6.87
CA ALA A 350 8.44 28.88 8.14
C ALA A 350 9.30 27.65 8.44
N ALA A 351 10.02 27.65 9.56
CA ALA A 351 10.84 26.52 9.97
C ALA A 351 9.99 25.52 10.75
N ILE A 352 9.43 24.54 10.05
CA ILE A 352 8.47 23.57 10.59
C ILE A 352 8.94 22.13 10.38
N ALA A 353 8.62 21.25 11.32
CA ALA A 353 8.57 19.81 11.02
C ALA A 353 7.36 19.56 10.09
N PHE A 354 7.40 18.48 9.31
CA PHE A 354 6.22 18.10 8.52
C PHE A 354 5.08 17.76 9.49
N PRO A 355 3.89 18.38 9.36
CA PRO A 355 2.79 18.09 10.27
C PRO A 355 2.19 16.70 10.03
N ASP A 356 1.72 16.06 11.10
CA ASP A 356 1.23 14.67 11.09
C ASP A 356 -0.17 14.57 10.47
N THR A 357 -0.99 15.63 10.57
CA THR A 357 -2.37 15.62 10.06
C THR A 357 -2.56 16.61 8.93
N ASP A 358 -3.46 16.30 8.00
CA ASP A 358 -3.73 17.21 6.89
C ASP A 358 -4.25 18.57 7.35
N ALA A 359 -5.10 18.61 8.37
CA ALA A 359 -5.60 19.87 8.93
C ALA A 359 -4.46 20.79 9.43
N GLU A 360 -3.35 20.22 9.91
CA GLU A 360 -2.17 20.99 10.30
C GLU A 360 -1.30 21.38 9.09
N ARG A 361 -1.30 20.58 8.02
CA ARG A 361 -0.62 20.88 6.75
C ARG A 361 -1.32 22.02 5.99
N GLU A 362 -2.65 22.05 6.02
CA GLU A 362 -3.48 23.11 5.42
C GLU A 362 -3.14 24.50 5.95
N LEU A 363 -2.74 24.62 7.21
CA LEU A 363 -2.26 25.88 7.79
C LEU A 363 -1.03 26.45 7.07
N PHE A 364 -0.34 25.67 6.23
CA PHE A 364 0.85 26.06 5.50
C PHE A 364 0.69 25.91 3.98
N GLU A 365 -0.51 25.61 3.47
CA GLU A 365 -0.76 25.39 2.04
C GLU A 365 -0.36 26.63 1.20
N GLY A 366 0.55 26.46 0.25
CA GLY A 366 1.10 27.53 -0.58
C GLY A 366 2.14 28.42 0.09
N MET A 367 2.51 28.18 1.35
CA MET A 367 3.54 28.96 2.05
C MET A 367 4.95 28.47 1.74
N LEU A 368 5.90 29.41 1.78
CA LEU A 368 7.32 29.11 1.78
C LEU A 368 7.75 28.51 3.14
N VAL A 369 8.23 27.28 3.13
CA VAL A 369 8.67 26.53 4.30
C VAL A 369 10.17 26.19 4.21
N ALA A 370 10.79 26.03 5.37
CA ALA A 370 12.11 25.46 5.56
C ALA A 370 11.93 24.15 6.33
N PRO A 371 11.81 22.99 5.65
CA PRO A 371 11.56 21.70 6.29
C PRO A 371 12.58 21.42 7.39
N GLN A 372 12.09 21.02 8.56
CA GLN A 372 12.86 20.59 9.73
C GLN A 372 12.58 19.12 10.04
N GLY A 373 13.48 18.48 10.79
CA GLY A 373 13.41 17.05 11.07
C GLY A 373 14.18 16.22 10.05
N ASP A 374 14.12 14.91 10.23
CA ASP A 374 14.71 13.94 9.32
C ASP A 374 13.73 13.65 8.18
N TYR A 375 14.28 13.43 6.99
CA TYR A 375 13.53 13.02 5.82
C TYR A 375 14.33 11.93 5.11
N THR A 376 13.63 10.89 4.66
CA THR A 376 14.23 9.74 3.98
C THR A 376 13.51 9.49 2.68
N VAL A 377 14.24 9.21 1.61
CA VAL A 377 13.65 8.83 0.32
C VAL A 377 12.94 7.48 0.47
N THR A 378 11.67 7.41 0.09
CA THR A 378 10.86 6.18 0.18
C THR A 378 10.51 5.58 -1.18
N GLU A 379 10.57 6.37 -2.26
CA GLU A 379 10.31 5.92 -3.63
C GLU A 379 10.92 6.86 -4.68
N VAL A 380 11.37 6.29 -5.79
CA VAL A 380 12.08 7.00 -6.88
C VAL A 380 11.60 6.60 -8.29
N TYR A 381 10.53 5.81 -8.39
CA TYR A 381 9.98 5.38 -9.68
C TYR A 381 9.48 6.54 -10.54
N GLU A 382 8.69 7.46 -9.95
CA GLU A 382 8.13 8.61 -10.66
C GLU A 382 9.16 9.71 -10.96
N ALA A 383 10.39 9.60 -10.43
CA ALA A 383 11.50 10.48 -10.78
C ALA A 383 11.81 10.46 -12.29
N ASN A 384 11.64 9.30 -12.93
CA ASN A 384 11.86 9.14 -14.37
C ASN A 384 10.70 9.69 -15.23
N ARG A 385 9.50 9.88 -14.64
CA ARG A 385 8.30 10.28 -15.38
C ARG A 385 7.86 11.69 -15.09
N TYR A 386 7.67 12.04 -13.83
CA TYR A 386 7.21 13.36 -13.41
C TYR A 386 8.26 14.15 -12.63
N GLY A 387 9.45 13.58 -12.42
CA GLY A 387 10.50 14.26 -11.65
C GLY A 387 10.21 14.29 -10.16
N GLU A 388 9.39 13.37 -9.68
CA GLU A 388 8.93 13.31 -8.29
C GLU A 388 9.75 12.31 -7.47
N ILE A 389 10.17 12.72 -6.28
CA ILE A 389 10.82 11.88 -5.27
C ILE A 389 9.89 11.79 -4.05
N ALA A 390 9.40 10.60 -3.72
CA ALA A 390 8.60 10.43 -2.52
C ALA A 390 9.49 10.32 -1.28
N LEU A 391 9.10 10.99 -0.20
CA LEU A 391 9.82 11.06 1.06
C LEU A 391 8.92 10.58 2.20
N ALA A 392 9.54 9.98 3.21
CA ALA A 392 9.00 9.88 4.56
C ALA A 392 9.60 11.01 5.41
N ALA A 393 8.79 11.72 6.18
CA ALA A 393 9.22 12.70 7.18
C ALA A 393 9.77 12.02 8.45
N SER A 394 10.67 11.06 8.27
CA SER A 394 11.34 10.29 9.32
C SER A 394 12.74 9.85 8.86
N ASP A 395 13.47 9.17 9.74
CA ASP A 395 14.83 8.67 9.52
C ASP A 395 14.88 7.30 8.80
N SER A 396 13.74 6.79 8.33
CA SER A 396 13.64 5.53 7.59
C SER A 396 12.58 5.61 6.50
N PRO A 397 12.67 4.80 5.42
CA PRO A 397 11.62 4.72 4.41
C PRO A 397 10.34 4.12 4.99
N LEU A 398 9.21 4.36 4.32
CA LEU A 398 7.94 3.69 4.61
C LEU A 398 8.06 2.21 4.27
N VAL A 399 7.44 1.37 5.08
CA VAL A 399 7.44 -0.10 4.91
C VAL A 399 6.06 -0.53 4.43
N ASN A 400 6.01 -1.49 3.50
CA ASN A 400 4.72 -2.02 3.05
C ASN A 400 3.99 -2.64 4.27
N PRO A 401 2.71 -2.30 4.54
CA PRO A 401 2.02 -2.77 5.74
C PRO A 401 2.01 -4.31 5.90
N THR A 402 1.93 -5.08 4.80
CA THR A 402 1.92 -6.56 4.83
C THR A 402 3.31 -7.17 5.06
N VAL A 403 4.35 -6.36 5.21
CA VAL A 403 5.62 -6.79 5.81
C VAL A 403 5.47 -6.90 7.34
N LYS A 404 4.69 -6.02 7.97
CA LYS A 404 4.53 -5.97 9.43
C LYS A 404 3.35 -6.78 9.96
N GLY A 405 2.25 -6.83 9.22
CA GLY A 405 1.06 -7.58 9.62
C GLY A 405 0.02 -7.66 8.52
N LEU A 406 -0.91 -8.60 8.65
CA LEU A 406 -2.04 -8.70 7.72
C LEU A 406 -3.07 -7.58 7.99
N PRO A 407 -3.89 -7.23 6.98
CA PRO A 407 -5.02 -6.32 7.16
C PRO A 407 -5.89 -6.70 8.38
N GLY A 408 -6.24 -5.69 9.18
CA GLY A 408 -6.99 -5.87 10.43
C GLY A 408 -6.14 -6.19 11.66
N THR A 409 -4.81 -6.24 11.55
CA THR A 409 -3.89 -6.30 12.69
C THR A 409 -3.39 -4.92 13.09
N ASP A 410 -3.08 -4.71 14.37
CA ASP A 410 -2.52 -3.44 14.87
C ASP A 410 -1.22 -3.05 14.15
N ALA A 411 -0.40 -4.04 13.79
CA ALA A 411 0.87 -3.82 13.09
C ALA A 411 0.68 -3.32 11.66
N TYR A 412 -0.34 -3.82 10.94
CA TYR A 412 -0.72 -3.29 9.64
C TYR A 412 -1.23 -1.85 9.77
N THR A 413 -2.17 -1.62 10.68
CA THR A 413 -2.79 -0.29 10.89
C THR A 413 -1.73 0.76 11.25
N ALA A 414 -0.75 0.40 12.08
CA ALA A 414 0.33 1.31 12.46
C ALA A 414 1.18 1.78 11.26
N GLU A 415 1.48 0.91 10.29
CA GLU A 415 2.23 1.34 9.09
C GLU A 415 1.36 2.15 8.12
N VAL A 416 0.05 1.92 8.08
CA VAL A 416 -0.90 2.76 7.33
C VAL A 416 -0.95 4.17 7.93
N GLU A 417 -1.20 4.28 9.24
CA GLU A 417 -1.23 5.56 9.96
C GLU A 417 0.12 6.30 9.83
N ARG A 418 1.23 5.57 9.87
CA ARG A 418 2.57 6.13 9.63
C ARG A 418 2.70 6.71 8.22
N ALA A 419 2.27 5.98 7.19
CA ALA A 419 2.33 6.46 5.81
C ALA A 419 1.48 7.74 5.62
N GLU A 420 0.28 7.79 6.22
CA GLU A 420 -0.57 8.98 6.20
C GLU A 420 0.08 10.20 6.88
N ALA A 421 0.76 9.97 8.01
CA ALA A 421 1.40 11.02 8.80
C ALA A 421 2.73 11.51 8.21
N GLU A 422 3.50 10.63 7.56
CA GLU A 422 4.89 10.93 7.17
C GLU A 422 5.08 11.16 5.66
N ALA A 423 4.15 10.74 4.79
CA ALA A 423 4.36 10.80 3.36
C ALA A 423 4.28 12.23 2.79
N VAL A 424 5.33 12.63 2.06
CA VAL A 424 5.39 13.89 1.31
C VAL A 424 6.22 13.71 0.04
N THR A 425 5.86 14.40 -1.04
CA THR A 425 6.60 14.30 -2.31
C THR A 425 7.43 15.54 -2.58
N LEU A 426 8.72 15.38 -2.88
CA LEU A 426 9.52 16.45 -3.48
C LEU A 426 9.30 16.45 -5.00
N ASP A 427 8.69 17.52 -5.51
CA ASP A 427 8.33 17.70 -6.92
C ASP A 427 9.44 18.49 -7.66
N ASP A 428 9.43 18.53 -9.00
CA ASP A 428 10.32 19.34 -9.83
C ASP A 428 9.76 20.74 -10.16
N GLY A 429 8.55 21.08 -9.69
CA GLY A 429 7.90 22.35 -10.01
C GLY A 429 7.31 22.35 -11.42
N SER A 430 6.87 21.19 -11.90
CA SER A 430 6.31 21.01 -13.24
C SER A 430 5.29 19.87 -13.27
N SER A 431 4.48 19.83 -14.33
CA SER A 431 3.56 18.73 -14.64
C SER A 431 4.02 17.97 -15.89
N VAL A 432 5.32 17.97 -16.17
CA VAL A 432 5.90 17.41 -17.41
C VAL A 432 6.02 15.90 -17.31
N ASP A 433 5.38 15.17 -18.21
CA ASP A 433 5.68 13.75 -18.43
C ASP A 433 6.95 13.61 -19.27
N TYR A 434 8.08 13.31 -18.64
CA TYR A 434 9.38 13.13 -19.28
C TYR A 434 9.49 11.85 -20.12
N THR A 435 8.57 10.90 -19.99
CA THR A 435 8.49 9.71 -20.86
C THR A 435 7.83 10.02 -22.20
N ASN A 436 7.15 11.17 -22.32
CA ASN A 436 6.66 11.66 -23.60
C ASN A 436 7.86 12.12 -24.46
N PRO A 437 8.05 11.58 -25.68
CA PRO A 437 9.16 11.96 -26.54
C PRO A 437 9.27 13.48 -26.82
N ALA A 438 8.17 14.23 -26.72
CA ALA A 438 8.18 15.68 -26.85
C ALA A 438 9.02 16.41 -25.79
N ASN A 439 9.26 15.76 -24.64
CA ASN A 439 9.98 16.32 -23.49
C ASN A 439 11.38 15.71 -23.32
N SER A 440 11.75 14.73 -24.14
CA SER A 440 13.03 14.00 -24.05
C SER A 440 14.27 14.90 -24.17
N ASP A 441 14.16 16.10 -24.76
CA ASP A 441 15.26 17.08 -24.85
C ASP A 441 15.42 17.95 -23.59
N THR A 442 14.58 17.76 -22.56
CA THR A 442 14.71 18.44 -21.27
C THR A 442 15.34 17.48 -20.25
N PRO A 443 16.47 17.83 -19.61
CA PRO A 443 17.12 16.95 -18.63
C PRO A 443 16.17 16.58 -17.47
N LEU A 444 16.09 15.28 -17.16
CA LEU A 444 15.36 14.78 -15.99
C LEU A 444 15.91 15.42 -14.71
N PRO A 445 15.04 15.89 -13.79
CA PRO A 445 15.45 16.51 -12.53
C PRO A 445 15.99 15.47 -11.55
N TYR A 446 16.78 15.92 -10.58
CA TYR A 446 17.28 15.15 -9.41
C TYR A 446 18.29 14.04 -9.68
N LEU A 447 18.07 13.25 -10.73
CA LEU A 447 18.83 12.03 -11.01
C LEU A 447 20.27 12.33 -11.45
N SER A 448 21.20 11.49 -10.96
CA SER A 448 22.63 11.58 -11.29
C SER A 448 23.31 10.22 -11.17
N LEU A 449 24.30 9.96 -12.03
CA LEU A 449 25.14 8.76 -11.92
C LEU A 449 26.17 8.85 -10.80
N THR A 450 26.54 10.06 -10.37
CA THR A 450 27.61 10.29 -9.38
C THR A 450 27.11 10.74 -8.01
N ALA A 451 25.89 11.28 -7.95
CA ALA A 451 25.21 11.69 -6.73
C ALA A 451 23.75 11.18 -6.80
N PRO A 452 23.54 9.86 -6.72
CA PRO A 452 22.25 9.24 -6.99
C PRO A 452 21.22 9.58 -5.91
N VAL A 453 19.95 9.59 -6.29
CA VAL A 453 18.81 9.58 -5.36
C VAL A 453 18.36 8.14 -5.23
N ARG A 454 18.36 7.62 -4.00
CA ARG A 454 18.10 6.21 -3.71
C ARG A 454 17.13 6.08 -2.55
N VAL A 455 16.27 5.07 -2.59
CA VAL A 455 15.42 4.72 -1.45
C VAL A 455 16.31 4.42 -0.23
N GLY A 456 15.89 4.89 0.95
CA GLY A 456 16.67 4.84 2.18
C GLY A 456 17.70 5.96 2.34
N ALA A 457 17.93 6.81 1.34
CA ALA A 457 18.86 7.93 1.46
C ALA A 457 18.29 9.06 2.33
N ALA A 458 19.08 9.54 3.29
CA ALA A 458 18.75 10.74 4.06
C ALA A 458 18.74 11.99 3.16
N VAL A 459 17.77 12.88 3.41
CA VAL A 459 17.57 14.12 2.64
C VAL A 459 17.98 15.33 3.47
N THR A 460 18.75 16.23 2.85
CA THR A 460 19.10 17.53 3.43
C THR A 460 18.57 18.65 2.55
N PHE A 461 17.58 19.40 3.05
CA PHE A 461 17.10 20.61 2.38
C PHE A 461 18.12 21.75 2.51
N SER A 462 18.52 22.31 1.38
CA SER A 462 19.49 23.40 1.28
C SER A 462 18.84 24.74 0.93
N ASN A 463 17.64 24.70 0.33
CA ASN A 463 16.83 25.87 0.01
C ASN A 463 15.39 25.67 0.50
N PRO A 464 14.67 26.77 0.82
CA PRO A 464 13.23 26.72 1.09
C PRO A 464 12.45 26.18 -0.10
N VAL A 465 11.31 25.56 0.21
CA VAL A 465 10.33 24.99 -0.73
C VAL A 465 8.95 25.52 -0.39
N VAL A 466 7.99 25.40 -1.30
CA VAL A 466 6.58 25.71 -1.02
C VAL A 466 5.86 24.42 -0.63
N LEU A 467 5.10 24.41 0.47
CA LEU A 467 4.19 23.31 0.76
C LEU A 467 2.96 23.47 -0.14
N ASP A 468 2.57 22.40 -0.82
CA ASP A 468 1.55 22.40 -1.86
C ASP A 468 0.70 21.14 -1.73
N TYR A 469 -0.57 21.23 -2.11
CA TYR A 469 -1.42 20.07 -2.26
C TYR A 469 -1.95 20.00 -3.69
N ARG A 470 -1.78 18.85 -4.35
CA ARG A 470 -2.41 18.59 -5.67
C ARG A 470 -2.30 17.12 -6.01
N PHE A 471 -3.20 16.67 -6.88
CA PHE A 471 -3.27 15.28 -7.32
C PHE A 471 -3.34 14.30 -6.13
N SER A 472 -4.04 14.70 -5.07
CA SER A 472 -4.22 13.92 -3.84
C SER A 472 -2.92 13.60 -3.10
N ALA A 473 -1.94 14.52 -3.13
CA ALA A 473 -0.70 14.38 -2.40
C ALA A 473 -0.15 15.74 -1.93
N TRP A 474 0.40 15.74 -0.72
CA TRP A 474 1.23 16.84 -0.21
C TRP A 474 2.60 16.84 -0.89
N LYS A 475 3.01 18.02 -1.32
CA LYS A 475 4.21 18.24 -2.12
C LYS A 475 5.06 19.37 -1.57
N PHE A 476 6.37 19.18 -1.64
CA PHE A 476 7.34 20.26 -1.59
C PHE A 476 7.67 20.69 -3.02
N GLN A 477 7.20 21.88 -3.38
CA GLN A 477 7.50 22.49 -4.67
C GLN A 477 8.78 23.33 -4.56
N PRO A 478 9.76 23.17 -5.46
CA PRO A 478 10.89 24.09 -5.54
C PRO A 478 10.39 25.49 -5.94
N THR A 479 11.14 26.54 -5.58
CA THR A 479 10.76 27.94 -5.87
C THR A 479 10.77 28.31 -7.35
N HIS A 480 11.31 27.42 -8.18
CA HIS A 480 11.36 27.49 -9.63
C HIS A 480 11.44 26.05 -10.14
N ARG A 481 11.07 25.84 -11.41
CA ARG A 481 11.18 24.53 -12.02
C ARG A 481 12.63 24.03 -12.01
N VAL A 482 12.82 22.80 -11.52
CA VAL A 482 14.10 22.08 -11.54
C VAL A 482 14.17 21.25 -12.83
N THR A 483 15.32 21.30 -13.50
CA THR A 483 15.65 20.37 -14.59
C THR A 483 17.10 19.95 -14.44
N GLY A 484 17.43 18.68 -14.70
CA GLY A 484 18.77 18.15 -14.47
C GLY A 484 19.15 18.09 -12.98
N ASP A 485 20.46 18.07 -12.71
CA ASP A 485 21.02 17.91 -11.37
C ASP A 485 21.59 19.19 -10.75
N THR A 486 21.25 20.35 -11.30
CA THR A 486 21.74 21.66 -10.84
C THR A 486 20.64 22.46 -10.15
N GLU A 487 20.99 23.23 -9.12
CA GLU A 487 20.06 24.15 -8.41
C GLU A 487 18.89 23.45 -7.67
N GLN A 488 19.11 22.21 -7.21
CA GLN A 488 18.14 21.44 -6.44
C GLN A 488 17.86 22.05 -5.05
N PRO A 489 16.60 21.97 -4.54
CA PRO A 489 16.27 22.40 -3.19
C PRO A 489 16.87 21.51 -2.10
N ALA A 490 17.19 20.25 -2.41
CA ALA A 490 17.70 19.27 -1.48
C ALA A 490 18.91 18.50 -2.05
N THR A 491 19.67 17.87 -1.15
CA THR A 491 20.72 16.90 -1.48
C THR A 491 20.43 15.58 -0.80
N PHE A 492 20.85 14.48 -1.42
CA PHE A 492 20.59 13.12 -0.95
C PHE A 492 21.90 12.45 -0.55
N GLU A 493 21.87 11.69 0.54
CA GLU A 493 23.00 10.85 0.93
C GLU A 493 23.29 9.81 -0.16
N ASN A 494 24.57 9.60 -0.46
CA ASN A 494 24.98 8.53 -1.35
C ASN A 494 25.27 7.27 -0.51
N THR A 495 24.28 6.39 -0.43
CA THR A 495 24.35 5.12 0.31
C THR A 495 24.91 3.95 -0.54
N ARG A 496 25.51 4.21 -1.73
CA ARG A 496 25.91 3.14 -2.66
C ARG A 496 27.06 2.31 -2.13
N GLU A 497 26.88 1.01 -2.23
CA GLU A 497 27.91 0.02 -1.90
C GLU A 497 28.48 -0.60 -3.18
N ALA A 498 29.78 -0.87 -3.17
CA ALA A 498 30.49 -1.37 -4.34
C ALA A 498 30.53 -2.91 -4.43
N ALA A 499 30.21 -3.58 -3.32
CA ALA A 499 30.17 -5.03 -3.14
C ALA A 499 29.24 -5.31 -1.94
N PRO A 500 28.66 -6.52 -1.82
CA PRO A 500 27.93 -6.95 -0.63
C PRO A 500 28.82 -6.96 0.62
N GLU A 501 28.20 -6.97 1.80
CA GLU A 501 28.89 -7.22 3.07
C GLU A 501 29.54 -8.62 3.10
N ASP A 502 30.60 -8.78 3.91
CA ASP A 502 31.26 -10.08 4.06
C ASP A 502 30.44 -11.02 4.94
N VAL A 503 29.78 -11.99 4.29
CA VAL A 503 28.94 -12.99 4.94
C VAL A 503 29.71 -14.17 5.54
N GLY A 504 31.04 -14.23 5.37
CA GLY A 504 31.89 -15.33 5.85
C GLY A 504 31.61 -16.67 5.15
N GLY A 505 31.95 -17.77 5.84
CA GLY A 505 31.77 -19.14 5.35
C GLY A 505 32.89 -19.62 4.42
N ASP A 506 32.90 -20.92 4.14
CA ASP A 506 33.77 -21.52 3.12
C ASP A 506 33.07 -21.67 1.75
N LEU A 507 31.75 -21.47 1.70
CA LEU A 507 30.96 -21.25 0.49
C LEU A 507 30.01 -20.08 0.66
N LYS A 508 29.61 -19.45 -0.45
CA LYS A 508 28.59 -18.40 -0.51
C LYS A 508 27.45 -18.77 -1.47
N LEU A 509 26.21 -18.62 -1.02
CA LEU A 509 25.00 -18.87 -1.80
C LEU A 509 24.23 -17.55 -1.98
N GLY A 510 23.96 -17.18 -3.24
CA GLY A 510 23.14 -16.03 -3.57
C GLY A 510 21.88 -16.38 -4.37
N THR A 511 20.92 -15.46 -4.38
CA THR A 511 19.74 -15.50 -5.27
C THR A 511 19.57 -14.16 -5.97
N PHE A 512 19.20 -14.18 -7.25
CA PHE A 512 19.07 -12.95 -8.02
C PHE A 512 18.07 -13.08 -9.17
N ASN A 513 16.93 -12.39 -9.05
CA ASN A 513 16.05 -12.11 -10.17
C ASN A 513 16.70 -11.09 -11.12
N VAL A 514 16.99 -11.49 -12.36
CA VAL A 514 17.77 -10.70 -13.33
C VAL A 514 16.92 -9.96 -14.38
N LEU A 515 15.63 -9.73 -14.10
CA LEU A 515 14.71 -8.91 -14.90
C LEU A 515 14.64 -9.31 -16.39
N ASN A 516 13.88 -10.34 -16.71
CA ASN A 516 13.64 -10.85 -18.06
C ASN A 516 14.93 -10.98 -18.89
N TYR A 517 15.90 -11.79 -18.45
CA TYR A 517 17.11 -12.06 -19.22
C TYR A 517 16.84 -13.07 -20.34
N PHE A 518 16.67 -12.54 -21.55
CA PHE A 518 16.41 -13.30 -22.77
C PHE A 518 17.55 -13.10 -23.75
N ALA A 519 18.23 -14.19 -24.09
CA ALA A 519 19.24 -14.22 -25.14
C ALA A 519 18.61 -14.18 -26.54
N THR A 520 17.36 -14.66 -26.68
CA THR A 520 16.58 -14.47 -27.91
C THR A 520 15.96 -13.10 -27.93
N THR A 521 16.43 -12.24 -28.84
CA THR A 521 16.02 -10.84 -28.87
C THR A 521 14.77 -10.62 -29.72
N GLY A 522 14.07 -9.51 -29.47
CA GLY A 522 12.79 -9.23 -30.14
C GLY A 522 12.87 -9.16 -31.67
N ASP A 523 13.96 -8.65 -32.25
CA ASP A 523 14.13 -8.55 -33.71
C ASP A 523 14.42 -9.88 -34.41
N GLU A 524 14.80 -10.92 -33.65
CA GLU A 524 14.89 -12.30 -34.13
C GLU A 524 13.51 -12.95 -34.27
N ARG A 525 12.48 -12.42 -33.60
CA ARG A 525 11.13 -12.99 -33.56
C ARG A 525 10.27 -12.57 -34.76
N PRO A 526 9.82 -13.51 -35.60
CA PRO A 526 8.91 -13.19 -36.70
C PRO A 526 7.59 -12.61 -36.19
N GLY A 527 7.28 -11.37 -36.57
CA GLY A 527 6.03 -10.70 -36.19
C GLY A 527 6.14 -9.74 -35.00
N CYS A 528 7.29 -9.73 -34.32
CA CYS A 528 7.55 -8.75 -33.27
C CYS A 528 7.66 -7.33 -33.88
N THR A 529 6.76 -6.44 -33.47
CA THR A 529 6.64 -5.08 -34.03
C THR A 529 6.44 -3.99 -32.97
N SER A 530 6.31 -4.38 -31.71
CA SER A 530 6.01 -3.46 -30.60
C SER A 530 7.22 -3.40 -29.67
N PHE A 531 7.87 -2.25 -29.68
CA PHE A 531 9.04 -1.96 -28.87
C PHE A 531 8.86 -0.66 -28.10
N TYR A 532 9.46 -0.63 -26.94
CA TYR A 532 9.85 0.58 -26.24
C TYR A 532 11.08 1.15 -26.96
N THR A 533 11.05 2.45 -27.27
CA THR A 533 12.06 3.10 -28.12
C THR A 533 12.74 4.25 -27.40
N ASP A 534 14.02 4.47 -27.71
CA ASP A 534 14.74 5.66 -27.27
C ASP A 534 14.23 6.94 -27.98
N ARG A 535 14.79 8.10 -27.62
CA ARG A 535 14.40 9.39 -28.21
C ARG A 535 14.69 9.54 -29.70
N ASP A 536 15.61 8.73 -30.24
CA ASP A 536 15.94 8.68 -31.67
C ASP A 536 15.04 7.69 -32.44
N GLY A 537 14.17 6.96 -31.74
CA GLY A 537 13.24 5.98 -32.29
C GLY A 537 13.84 4.59 -32.49
N ASN A 538 15.01 4.31 -31.91
CA ASN A 538 15.62 2.98 -31.93
C ASN A 538 14.90 2.06 -30.93
N PRO A 539 14.59 0.80 -31.30
CA PRO A 539 13.99 -0.14 -30.37
C PRO A 539 15.00 -0.59 -29.30
N ILE A 540 14.58 -0.54 -28.03
CA ILE A 540 15.42 -0.82 -26.85
C ILE A 540 15.00 -2.12 -26.16
N THR A 541 13.73 -2.23 -25.78
CA THR A 541 13.19 -3.43 -25.12
C THR A 541 11.83 -3.81 -25.72
N VAL A 542 11.49 -5.09 -25.63
CA VAL A 542 10.21 -5.63 -26.11
C VAL A 542 9.08 -5.05 -25.28
N ARG A 543 8.06 -4.50 -25.94
CA ARG A 543 6.89 -3.91 -25.27
C ARG A 543 5.71 -4.87 -25.17
N ASP A 544 5.50 -5.68 -26.19
CA ASP A 544 4.37 -6.63 -26.25
C ASP A 544 4.93 -8.06 -26.28
N SER A 545 5.08 -8.63 -25.09
CA SER A 545 5.57 -10.00 -24.88
C SER A 545 4.46 -11.05 -24.95
N SER A 546 3.22 -10.64 -25.26
CA SER A 546 2.07 -11.56 -25.31
C SER A 546 2.24 -12.66 -26.37
N PRO A 547 1.46 -13.76 -26.28
CA PRO A 547 1.37 -14.76 -27.34
C PRO A 547 1.04 -14.18 -28.72
N GLU A 548 0.21 -13.14 -28.81
CA GLU A 548 -0.10 -12.46 -30.06
C GLU A 548 1.02 -11.50 -30.52
N GLY A 549 1.87 -11.05 -29.59
CA GLY A 549 2.99 -10.15 -29.77
C GLY A 549 4.30 -10.87 -30.12
N CYS A 550 5.33 -10.66 -29.30
CA CYS A 550 6.69 -11.11 -29.57
C CYS A 550 7.02 -12.51 -29.00
N GLN A 551 6.27 -12.99 -27.99
CA GLN A 551 6.53 -14.24 -27.25
C GLN A 551 7.93 -14.35 -26.63
N VAL A 552 8.66 -13.24 -26.58
CA VAL A 552 9.93 -13.08 -25.86
C VAL A 552 9.82 -11.81 -25.05
N ARG A 553 10.70 -11.68 -24.06
CA ARG A 553 10.79 -10.52 -23.18
C ARG A 553 12.20 -9.93 -23.28
N GLY A 554 12.46 -8.86 -22.53
CA GLY A 554 13.80 -8.27 -22.48
C GLY A 554 14.21 -7.53 -23.77
N ALA A 555 15.49 -7.63 -24.13
CA ALA A 555 16.12 -6.79 -25.15
C ALA A 555 15.48 -6.87 -26.54
N ALA A 556 15.39 -5.72 -27.21
CA ALA A 556 14.83 -5.65 -28.56
C ALA A 556 15.76 -6.19 -29.66
N ASN A 557 17.07 -6.20 -29.42
CA ASN A 557 18.12 -6.62 -30.36
C ASN A 557 19.43 -6.86 -29.59
N ASP A 558 20.43 -7.43 -30.26
CA ASP A 558 21.74 -7.79 -29.68
C ASP A 558 22.43 -6.63 -28.95
N GLU A 559 22.33 -5.39 -29.46
CA GLU A 559 22.98 -4.23 -28.83
C GLU A 559 22.37 -3.94 -27.45
N ASN A 560 21.07 -4.14 -27.28
CA ASN A 560 20.40 -3.95 -26.00
C ASN A 560 20.54 -5.17 -25.08
N LEU A 561 20.71 -6.37 -25.64
CA LEU A 561 21.11 -7.55 -24.86
C LEU A 561 22.49 -7.31 -24.25
N GLU A 562 23.45 -6.82 -25.03
CA GLU A 562 24.78 -6.44 -24.52
C GLU A 562 24.68 -5.39 -23.40
N ARG A 563 23.76 -4.42 -23.50
CA ARG A 563 23.56 -3.42 -22.44
C ARG A 563 23.01 -4.01 -21.14
N GLN A 564 21.99 -4.86 -21.24
CA GLN A 564 21.40 -5.55 -20.09
C GLN A 564 22.43 -6.50 -19.46
N GLN A 565 23.05 -7.34 -20.28
CA GLN A 565 24.03 -8.33 -19.88
C GLN A 565 25.25 -7.68 -19.22
N ALA A 566 25.73 -6.52 -19.68
CA ALA A 566 26.85 -5.83 -19.05
C ALA A 566 26.60 -5.50 -17.57
N LYS A 567 25.38 -5.10 -17.20
CA LYS A 567 25.01 -4.81 -15.81
C LYS A 567 24.88 -6.09 -14.99
N ILE A 568 24.16 -7.09 -15.51
CA ILE A 568 23.96 -8.38 -14.84
C ILE A 568 25.31 -9.10 -14.60
N VAL A 569 26.19 -9.14 -15.59
CA VAL A 569 27.53 -9.73 -15.49
C VAL A 569 28.40 -8.99 -14.48
N ALA A 570 28.31 -7.65 -14.43
CA ALA A 570 29.02 -6.87 -13.43
C ALA A 570 28.51 -7.19 -12.01
N ALA A 571 27.18 -7.28 -11.82
CA ALA A 571 26.57 -7.58 -10.54
C ALA A 571 26.92 -9.00 -10.06
N ILE A 572 26.73 -10.04 -10.88
CA ILE A 572 27.03 -11.43 -10.50
C ILE A 572 28.51 -11.64 -10.17
N ASN A 573 29.42 -11.08 -10.97
CA ASN A 573 30.86 -11.20 -10.69
C ASN A 573 31.31 -10.40 -9.45
N ALA A 574 30.56 -9.36 -9.05
CA ALA A 574 30.85 -8.55 -7.86
C ALA A 574 30.16 -9.09 -6.59
N LEU A 575 29.07 -9.85 -6.75
CA LEU A 575 28.37 -10.55 -5.66
C LEU A 575 29.28 -11.56 -4.95
N ASP A 576 30.30 -12.06 -5.65
CA ASP A 576 31.32 -12.98 -5.11
C ASP A 576 30.72 -14.26 -4.50
N ALA A 577 29.61 -14.74 -5.06
CA ALA A 577 28.98 -15.99 -4.66
C ALA A 577 29.63 -17.20 -5.34
N ASP A 578 29.56 -18.37 -4.70
CA ASP A 578 29.98 -19.65 -5.28
C ASP A 578 28.83 -20.35 -6.00
N ILE A 579 27.60 -20.09 -5.58
CA ILE A 579 26.36 -20.59 -6.18
C ILE A 579 25.39 -19.40 -6.27
N VAL A 580 24.73 -19.24 -7.41
CA VAL A 580 23.67 -18.24 -7.59
C VAL A 580 22.44 -18.90 -8.20
N SER A 581 21.29 -18.83 -7.52
CA SER A 581 19.99 -19.06 -8.15
C SER A 581 19.59 -17.82 -8.95
N LEU A 582 19.05 -18.06 -10.14
CA LEU A 582 18.63 -17.04 -11.08
C LEU A 582 17.16 -17.24 -11.42
N GLU A 583 16.39 -16.18 -11.21
CA GLU A 583 15.01 -16.07 -11.65
C GLU A 583 14.95 -15.23 -12.94
N GLU A 584 13.83 -15.25 -13.66
CA GLU A 584 13.65 -14.44 -14.88
C GLU A 584 14.60 -14.81 -16.05
N ILE A 585 15.07 -16.07 -16.10
CA ILE A 585 15.87 -16.61 -17.21
C ILE A 585 14.95 -17.13 -18.32
N GLU A 586 15.27 -16.83 -19.57
CA GLU A 586 14.55 -17.38 -20.72
C GLU A 586 14.54 -18.91 -20.75
N ASN A 587 13.34 -19.48 -20.85
CA ASN A 587 13.15 -20.85 -21.29
C ASN A 587 13.33 -20.94 -22.81
N SER A 588 14.53 -21.32 -23.22
CA SER A 588 14.94 -21.28 -24.63
C SER A 588 14.17 -22.27 -25.53
N LEU A 589 13.53 -23.31 -24.96
CA LEU A 589 12.64 -24.19 -25.72
C LEU A 589 11.35 -23.46 -26.14
N ALA A 590 10.78 -22.65 -25.24
CA ALA A 590 9.56 -21.89 -25.50
C ALA A 590 9.78 -20.79 -26.56
N THR A 591 11.01 -20.32 -26.69
CA THR A 591 11.42 -19.34 -27.71
C THR A 591 11.96 -19.99 -28.98
N GLY A 592 11.97 -21.32 -29.09
CA GLY A 592 12.20 -22.05 -30.35
C GLY A 592 13.64 -22.50 -30.61
N HIS A 593 14.49 -22.53 -29.58
CA HIS A 593 15.77 -23.25 -29.63
C HIS A 593 15.57 -24.74 -29.35
N ASP A 594 16.53 -25.56 -29.79
CA ASP A 594 16.55 -27.01 -29.53
C ASP A 594 17.15 -27.37 -28.15
N ASP A 595 17.69 -26.37 -27.44
CA ASP A 595 18.39 -26.51 -26.16
C ASP A 595 17.77 -25.58 -25.12
N ARG A 596 17.31 -26.13 -23.98
CA ARG A 596 16.68 -25.37 -22.88
C ARG A 596 17.68 -24.45 -22.17
N ASP A 597 18.97 -24.80 -22.21
CA ASP A 597 20.04 -24.07 -21.52
C ASP A 597 20.71 -23.00 -22.42
N TYR A 598 20.20 -22.74 -23.63
CA TYR A 598 20.82 -21.79 -24.56
C TYR A 598 21.06 -20.41 -23.93
N ALA A 599 20.02 -19.76 -23.39
CA ALA A 599 20.17 -18.43 -22.78
C ALA A 599 21.12 -18.42 -21.58
N LEU A 600 21.07 -19.48 -20.76
CA LEU A 600 21.95 -19.63 -19.60
C LEU A 600 23.42 -19.82 -20.02
N SER A 601 23.66 -20.55 -21.12
CA SER A 601 25.01 -20.70 -21.68
C SER A 601 25.56 -19.37 -22.20
N VAL A 602 24.73 -18.52 -22.81
CA VAL A 602 25.12 -17.18 -23.26
C VAL A 602 25.53 -16.30 -22.07
N LEU A 603 24.77 -16.36 -20.96
CA LEU A 603 25.12 -15.64 -19.73
C LEU A 603 26.45 -16.13 -19.13
N VAL A 604 26.64 -17.45 -19.01
CA VAL A 604 27.88 -18.02 -18.46
C VAL A 604 29.10 -17.72 -19.32
N ASP A 605 28.96 -17.78 -20.65
CA ASP A 605 30.03 -17.37 -21.57
C ASP A 605 30.41 -15.90 -21.33
N ALA A 606 29.41 -15.02 -21.15
CA ALA A 606 29.65 -13.60 -20.87
C ALA A 606 30.30 -13.35 -19.50
N LEU A 607 29.90 -14.09 -18.46
CA LEU A 607 30.50 -14.05 -17.14
C LEU A 607 31.98 -14.44 -17.19
N ASN A 608 32.30 -15.54 -17.89
CA ASN A 608 33.66 -16.04 -18.05
C ASN A 608 34.54 -15.13 -18.93
N ASP A 609 33.98 -14.56 -19.99
CA ASP A 609 34.66 -13.56 -20.81
C ASP A 609 35.02 -12.31 -19.99
N ALA A 610 34.13 -11.85 -19.12
CA ALA A 610 34.38 -10.72 -18.21
C ALA A 610 35.41 -11.06 -17.13
N ALA A 611 35.38 -12.29 -16.58
CA ALA A 611 36.38 -12.77 -15.62
C ALA A 611 37.75 -13.03 -16.26
N GLY A 612 37.80 -13.26 -17.58
CA GLY A 612 39.02 -13.60 -18.32
C GLY A 612 39.48 -15.06 -18.17
N SER A 613 38.63 -15.92 -17.59
CA SER A 613 38.85 -17.36 -17.39
C SER A 613 37.52 -18.08 -17.15
N ASP A 614 37.52 -19.41 -17.27
CA ASP A 614 36.37 -20.27 -17.00
C ASP A 614 36.12 -20.38 -15.48
N VAL A 615 35.51 -19.35 -14.89
CA VAL A 615 35.17 -19.26 -13.45
C VAL A 615 33.82 -19.90 -13.17
N TRP A 616 32.85 -19.69 -14.06
CA TRP A 616 31.46 -20.07 -13.91
C TRP A 616 31.09 -21.25 -14.79
N ALA A 617 30.21 -22.09 -14.27
CA ALA A 617 29.45 -23.10 -15.00
C ALA A 617 27.95 -22.94 -14.64
N PHE A 618 27.07 -23.55 -15.42
CA PHE A 618 25.65 -23.67 -15.07
C PHE A 618 25.29 -25.10 -14.72
N VAL A 619 24.27 -25.27 -13.87
CA VAL A 619 23.65 -26.57 -13.62
C VAL A 619 22.85 -26.97 -14.87
N PRO A 620 23.18 -28.09 -15.54
CA PRO A 620 22.47 -28.51 -16.74
C PRO A 620 21.01 -28.85 -16.45
N SER A 621 20.12 -28.53 -17.38
CA SER A 621 18.73 -28.98 -17.29
C SER A 621 18.64 -30.51 -17.16
N PRO A 622 17.72 -31.04 -16.33
CA PRO A 622 17.52 -32.47 -16.22
C PRO A 622 16.93 -33.10 -17.48
N ALA A 623 17.07 -34.42 -17.60
CA ALA A 623 16.52 -35.17 -18.72
C ALA A 623 14.98 -35.18 -18.74
N GLU A 624 14.33 -35.10 -17.58
CA GLU A 624 12.88 -34.97 -17.46
C GLU A 624 12.50 -33.50 -17.32
N LEU A 625 11.61 -33.02 -18.19
CA LEU A 625 11.16 -31.63 -18.24
C LEU A 625 9.62 -31.58 -18.18
N PRO A 626 9.02 -30.49 -17.69
CA PRO A 626 7.57 -30.26 -17.77
C PRO A 626 7.06 -30.34 -19.22
N GLU A 627 5.82 -30.83 -19.41
CA GLU A 627 5.21 -30.91 -20.76
C GLU A 627 4.88 -29.53 -21.33
N ASN A 628 4.51 -28.59 -20.47
CA ASN A 628 4.28 -27.19 -20.77
C ASN A 628 4.99 -26.39 -19.67
N GLU A 629 5.69 -25.34 -20.04
CA GLU A 629 6.47 -24.52 -19.12
C GLU A 629 6.33 -23.06 -19.58
N ASP A 630 6.43 -22.11 -18.65
CA ASP A 630 6.44 -20.68 -18.96
C ASP A 630 7.65 -20.31 -19.86
N VAL A 631 7.57 -19.15 -20.51
CA VAL A 631 8.70 -18.61 -21.28
C VAL A 631 9.88 -18.19 -20.40
N ILE A 632 9.67 -18.12 -19.09
CA ILE A 632 10.68 -17.92 -18.05
C ILE A 632 10.84 -19.20 -17.24
N ARG A 633 12.06 -19.44 -16.78
CA ARG A 633 12.45 -20.52 -15.86
C ARG A 633 13.37 -19.98 -14.78
N THR A 634 13.53 -20.76 -13.71
CA THR A 634 14.65 -20.62 -12.78
C THR A 634 15.89 -21.39 -13.28
N ALA A 635 17.06 -21.08 -12.73
CA ALA A 635 18.31 -21.74 -13.06
C ALA A 635 19.36 -21.56 -11.94
N PHE A 636 20.43 -22.36 -12.00
CA PHE A 636 21.61 -22.17 -11.15
C PHE A 636 22.88 -21.98 -11.98
N ILE A 637 23.71 -21.03 -11.55
CA ILE A 637 25.12 -20.95 -11.93
C ILE A 637 26.01 -21.18 -10.71
N TYR A 638 27.21 -21.69 -10.92
CA TYR A 638 28.12 -22.03 -9.84
C TYR A 638 29.59 -21.95 -10.27
N GLN A 639 30.49 -21.83 -9.29
CA GLN A 639 31.93 -21.90 -9.50
C GLN A 639 32.45 -23.33 -9.31
N PRO A 640 32.79 -24.09 -10.36
CA PRO A 640 33.27 -25.47 -10.25
C PRO A 640 34.61 -25.62 -9.51
N ALA A 641 35.31 -24.52 -9.22
CA ALA A 641 36.50 -24.51 -8.38
C ALA A 641 36.18 -24.60 -6.87
N ALA A 642 34.98 -24.16 -6.46
CA ALA A 642 34.54 -24.13 -5.06
C ALA A 642 33.56 -25.25 -4.74
N VAL A 643 32.65 -25.58 -5.67
CA VAL A 643 31.52 -26.49 -5.42
C VAL A 643 31.38 -27.60 -6.48
N GLU A 644 30.98 -28.79 -6.05
CA GLU A 644 30.62 -29.95 -6.86
C GLU A 644 29.09 -30.17 -6.86
N LEU A 645 28.54 -30.54 -8.03
CA LEU A 645 27.16 -31.01 -8.14
C LEU A 645 27.05 -32.45 -7.61
N VAL A 646 26.02 -32.71 -6.81
CA VAL A 646 25.69 -34.04 -6.28
C VAL A 646 24.42 -34.54 -6.97
N GLY A 647 24.56 -35.46 -7.92
CA GLY A 647 23.42 -35.96 -8.69
C GLY A 647 23.03 -35.04 -9.85
N GLU A 648 21.88 -35.34 -10.45
CA GLU A 648 21.23 -34.52 -11.48
C GLU A 648 20.25 -33.56 -10.78
N ALA A 649 20.00 -32.39 -11.37
CA ALA A 649 18.94 -31.49 -10.90
C ALA A 649 17.56 -32.14 -11.06
N GLU A 650 16.55 -31.62 -10.36
CA GLU A 650 15.16 -32.06 -10.51
C GLU A 650 14.22 -30.84 -10.59
N ILE A 651 13.22 -30.91 -11.48
CA ILE A 651 12.16 -29.91 -11.59
C ILE A 651 10.87 -30.49 -10.99
N LEU A 652 10.10 -29.67 -10.28
CA LEU A 652 8.79 -30.07 -9.76
C LEU A 652 7.78 -30.26 -10.90
N ILE A 653 7.64 -31.49 -11.39
CA ILE A 653 6.74 -31.82 -12.52
C ILE A 653 5.35 -32.23 -12.04
N GLY A 654 4.32 -31.62 -12.63
CA GLY A 654 2.93 -32.07 -12.52
C GLY A 654 2.22 -31.65 -11.22
N SER A 655 2.75 -30.64 -10.52
CA SER A 655 2.07 -30.02 -9.39
C SER A 655 0.94 -29.09 -9.88
N PRO A 656 -0.33 -29.29 -9.47
CA PRO A 656 -1.42 -28.39 -9.80
C PRO A 656 -1.20 -26.95 -9.33
N ALA A 657 -0.40 -26.75 -8.27
CA ALA A 657 -0.12 -25.43 -7.71
C ALA A 657 0.69 -24.54 -8.68
N PHE A 658 1.45 -25.15 -9.60
CA PHE A 658 2.32 -24.43 -10.53
C PHE A 658 1.76 -24.37 -11.96
N GLU A 659 0.48 -24.71 -12.19
CA GLU A 659 -0.14 -24.59 -13.53
C GLU A 659 -0.15 -23.14 -14.08
N ASN A 660 -0.03 -22.14 -13.20
CA ASN A 660 0.00 -20.72 -13.54
C ASN A 660 1.30 -20.00 -13.11
N ALA A 661 2.33 -20.74 -12.70
CA ALA A 661 3.60 -20.21 -12.25
C ALA A 661 4.77 -21.02 -12.83
N ARG A 662 5.99 -20.70 -12.42
CA ARG A 662 7.21 -21.34 -12.93
C ARG A 662 7.55 -22.49 -12.00
N GLU A 663 7.74 -23.68 -12.54
CA GLU A 663 8.08 -24.86 -11.75
C GLU A 663 9.43 -24.70 -11.03
N PRO A 664 9.51 -24.99 -9.71
CA PRO A 664 10.77 -24.98 -8.97
C PRO A 664 11.81 -25.97 -9.50
N ASP A 665 13.08 -25.58 -9.40
CA ASP A 665 14.26 -26.37 -9.78
C ASP A 665 15.16 -26.61 -8.55
N ALA A 666 15.61 -27.85 -8.34
CA ALA A 666 16.39 -28.26 -7.18
C ALA A 666 17.73 -28.88 -7.60
N GLN A 667 18.80 -28.52 -6.88
CA GLN A 667 20.12 -29.12 -7.04
C GLN A 667 20.79 -29.33 -5.67
N ALA A 668 21.41 -30.49 -5.49
CA ALA A 668 22.26 -30.76 -4.34
C ALA A 668 23.73 -30.40 -4.64
N PHE A 669 24.38 -29.74 -3.68
CA PHE A 669 25.74 -29.23 -3.79
C PHE A 669 26.60 -29.72 -2.62
N LYS A 670 27.92 -29.68 -2.80
CA LYS A 670 28.91 -29.83 -1.73
C LYS A 670 30.20 -29.10 -2.10
N PRO A 671 31.04 -28.65 -1.14
CA PRO A 671 32.35 -28.09 -1.46
C PRO A 671 33.21 -29.10 -2.22
N VAL A 672 34.12 -28.61 -3.07
CA VAL A 672 35.09 -29.46 -3.78
C VAL A 672 35.92 -30.26 -2.76
N GLY A 673 35.94 -31.58 -2.92
CA GLY A 673 36.61 -32.48 -1.97
C GLY A 673 35.84 -32.74 -0.66
N GLY A 674 34.66 -32.15 -0.47
CA GLY A 674 33.75 -32.43 0.63
C GLY A 674 33.23 -33.86 0.64
N ASP A 675 32.90 -34.35 1.84
CA ASP A 675 32.30 -35.66 2.06
C ASP A 675 30.76 -35.60 2.04
N ALA A 676 30.10 -36.73 2.34
CA ALA A 676 28.65 -36.82 2.30
C ALA A 676 27.95 -35.92 3.34
N ASP A 677 28.61 -35.60 4.46
CA ASP A 677 28.02 -34.81 5.53
C ASP A 677 27.98 -33.31 5.15
N SER A 678 28.81 -32.90 4.18
CA SER A 678 28.85 -31.55 3.60
C SER A 678 27.81 -31.28 2.51
N VAL A 679 26.96 -32.25 2.17
CA VAL A 679 25.90 -32.09 1.15
C VAL A 679 24.78 -31.21 1.68
N PHE A 680 24.33 -30.27 0.86
CA PHE A 680 23.13 -29.45 1.09
C PHE A 680 22.33 -29.31 -0.21
N VAL A 681 21.05 -29.02 -0.07
CA VAL A 681 20.10 -28.84 -1.16
C VAL A 681 19.75 -27.36 -1.30
N VAL A 682 19.65 -26.89 -2.55
CA VAL A 682 19.10 -25.57 -2.87
C VAL A 682 17.93 -25.77 -3.84
N VAL A 683 16.78 -25.15 -3.55
CA VAL A 683 15.58 -25.19 -4.38
C VAL A 683 15.20 -23.76 -4.76
N SER A 684 15.32 -23.42 -6.06
CA SER A 684 14.96 -22.10 -6.59
C SER A 684 13.51 -22.10 -7.07
N ASN A 685 12.81 -20.99 -6.83
CA ASN A 685 11.42 -20.80 -7.19
C ASN A 685 11.15 -19.39 -7.77
N HIS A 686 10.03 -19.26 -8.47
CA HIS A 686 9.47 -17.98 -8.88
C HIS A 686 7.94 -18.10 -8.88
N PHE A 687 7.31 -17.66 -7.80
CA PHE A 687 5.87 -17.80 -7.57
C PHE A 687 5.01 -16.92 -8.49
N LYS A 688 3.70 -17.17 -8.47
CA LYS A 688 2.76 -16.37 -9.25
C LYS A 688 2.80 -14.90 -8.80
N SER A 689 2.98 -13.98 -9.75
CA SER A 689 2.96 -12.53 -9.51
C SER A 689 1.70 -12.03 -8.78
N LYS A 690 1.84 -11.00 -7.94
CA LYS A 690 0.75 -10.34 -7.18
C LYS A 690 -0.29 -9.58 -8.05
N GLY A 691 -0.08 -9.43 -9.36
CA GLY A 691 -1.03 -8.74 -10.25
C GLY A 691 -2.34 -9.52 -10.44
N SER A 692 -3.48 -8.83 -10.45
CA SER A 692 -4.83 -9.44 -10.41
C SER A 692 -5.20 -10.21 -11.70
N ALA A 693 -6.07 -11.22 -11.57
CA ALA A 693 -6.62 -11.95 -12.71
C ALA A 693 -7.77 -11.16 -13.37
N ASP A 694 -7.87 -11.19 -14.71
CA ASP A 694 -9.02 -10.69 -15.46
C ASP A 694 -10.35 -11.38 -15.05
N GLU A 695 -10.28 -12.55 -14.40
CA GLU A 695 -11.42 -13.40 -14.05
C GLU A 695 -12.13 -13.00 -12.73
N CYS A 696 -11.57 -12.05 -11.96
CA CYS A 696 -12.12 -11.58 -10.69
C CYS A 696 -13.48 -10.85 -10.82
N ALA A 697 -13.97 -10.63 -12.03
CA ALA A 697 -15.20 -9.88 -12.29
C ALA A 697 -16.49 -10.59 -11.81
N ASN A 698 -16.45 -11.84 -11.34
CA ASN A 698 -17.66 -12.60 -11.00
C ASN A 698 -17.60 -13.52 -9.75
N ASP A 699 -16.49 -13.61 -9.02
CA ASP A 699 -16.40 -14.47 -7.82
C ASP A 699 -15.39 -13.94 -6.78
N SER A 700 -15.82 -12.99 -5.93
CA SER A 700 -15.00 -12.42 -4.86
C SER A 700 -14.72 -13.37 -3.69
N ALA A 701 -15.21 -14.62 -3.76
CA ALA A 701 -14.87 -15.66 -2.80
C ALA A 701 -13.66 -16.50 -3.25
N ASP A 702 -13.12 -16.25 -4.44
CA ASP A 702 -11.86 -16.85 -4.89
C ASP A 702 -10.70 -16.24 -4.10
N ASP A 703 -9.88 -17.10 -3.49
CA ASP A 703 -8.71 -16.72 -2.70
C ASP A 703 -7.56 -16.14 -3.57
N ASN A 704 -7.76 -16.07 -4.88
CA ASN A 704 -6.89 -15.40 -5.83
C ASN A 704 -7.36 -14.00 -6.26
N CYS A 705 -8.55 -13.57 -5.84
CA CYS A 705 -9.02 -12.22 -6.11
C CYS A 705 -8.23 -11.18 -5.31
N ASP A 706 -7.90 -10.08 -5.98
CA ASP A 706 -7.35 -8.90 -5.33
C ASP A 706 -8.51 -8.10 -4.72
N ASN A 707 -8.54 -8.04 -3.39
CA ASN A 707 -9.60 -7.36 -2.64
C ASN A 707 -9.22 -5.91 -2.28
N GLY A 708 -8.08 -5.40 -2.77
CA GLY A 708 -7.63 -4.04 -2.48
C GLY A 708 -7.07 -3.83 -1.08
N ASP A 709 -6.74 -4.91 -0.38
CA ASP A 709 -6.24 -4.93 1.01
C ASP A 709 -4.70 -4.88 1.10
N GLY A 710 -4.01 -4.70 -0.02
CA GLY A 710 -2.56 -4.63 -0.10
C GLY A 710 -1.84 -5.97 -0.28
N ILE A 711 -2.52 -7.11 -0.09
CA ILE A 711 -1.93 -8.46 -0.29
C ILE A 711 -1.77 -8.77 -1.79
N GLY A 712 -2.61 -8.17 -2.63
CA GLY A 712 -2.63 -8.38 -4.08
C GLY A 712 -3.25 -9.72 -4.48
N GLY A 713 -3.36 -9.95 -5.79
CA GLY A 713 -3.96 -11.16 -6.35
C GLY A 713 -3.16 -12.44 -6.11
N PHE A 714 -3.80 -13.56 -6.41
CA PHE A 714 -3.20 -14.91 -6.38
C PHE A 714 -2.59 -15.34 -5.05
N ASN A 715 -3.00 -14.75 -3.92
CA ASN A 715 -2.47 -15.14 -2.61
C ASN A 715 -2.74 -16.61 -2.29
N GLY A 716 -3.96 -17.10 -2.57
CA GLY A 716 -4.30 -18.52 -2.41
C GLY A 716 -3.42 -19.47 -3.23
N ASP A 717 -3.17 -19.17 -4.51
CA ASP A 717 -2.29 -19.95 -5.36
C ASP A 717 -0.83 -19.90 -4.87
N ARG A 718 -0.33 -18.72 -4.47
CA ARG A 718 1.00 -18.58 -3.89
C ARG A 718 1.15 -19.41 -2.60
N THR A 719 0.11 -19.51 -1.78
CA THR A 719 0.10 -20.36 -0.58
C THR A 719 0.18 -21.84 -0.95
N ARG A 720 -0.59 -22.28 -1.95
CA ARG A 720 -0.49 -23.66 -2.48
C ARG A 720 0.87 -23.94 -3.11
N GLN A 721 1.51 -22.94 -3.71
CA GLN A 721 2.86 -23.03 -4.25
C GLN A 721 3.90 -23.18 -3.13
N ALA A 722 3.75 -22.47 -2.02
CA ALA A 722 4.57 -22.64 -0.82
C ALA A 722 4.48 -24.07 -0.26
N GLU A 723 3.26 -24.61 -0.08
CA GLU A 723 3.06 -25.99 0.37
C GLU A 723 3.73 -27.00 -0.56
N ALA A 724 3.52 -26.87 -1.87
CA ALA A 724 4.11 -27.77 -2.87
C ALA A 724 5.63 -27.65 -2.96
N LEU A 725 6.20 -26.46 -2.75
CA LEU A 725 7.64 -26.23 -2.70
C LEU A 725 8.28 -26.95 -1.50
N ILE A 726 7.67 -26.86 -0.31
CA ILE A 726 8.14 -27.54 0.90
C ILE A 726 8.13 -29.06 0.71
N ASP A 727 7.00 -29.61 0.22
CA ASP A 727 6.88 -31.05 -0.06
C ASP A 727 7.93 -31.54 -1.07
N PHE A 728 8.20 -30.73 -2.10
CA PHE A 728 9.23 -31.02 -3.10
C PHE A 728 10.64 -31.00 -2.52
N ALA A 729 10.96 -29.98 -1.73
CA ALA A 729 12.25 -29.82 -1.10
C ALA A 729 12.54 -30.96 -0.10
N ASP A 730 11.57 -31.36 0.71
CA ASP A 730 11.69 -32.47 1.65
C ASP A 730 11.96 -33.81 0.91
N ALA A 731 11.24 -34.06 -0.18
CA ALA A 731 11.42 -35.28 -0.98
C ALA A 731 12.79 -35.33 -1.65
N PHE A 732 13.25 -34.21 -2.19
CA PHE A 732 14.57 -34.11 -2.82
C PHE A 732 15.69 -34.25 -1.77
N ALA A 733 15.58 -33.57 -0.62
CA ALA A 733 16.52 -33.70 0.48
C ALA A 733 16.63 -35.13 1.04
N GLU A 734 15.50 -35.84 1.18
CA GLU A 734 15.49 -37.27 1.55
C GLU A 734 16.26 -38.12 0.52
N GLY A 735 16.10 -37.83 -0.78
CA GLY A 735 16.84 -38.51 -1.86
C GLY A 735 18.36 -38.29 -1.83
N HIS A 736 18.81 -37.21 -1.18
CA HIS A 736 20.21 -36.81 -1.06
C HIS A 736 20.81 -37.04 0.33
N ASP A 737 20.09 -37.72 1.23
CA ASP A 737 20.51 -38.04 2.60
C ASP A 737 20.97 -36.79 3.41
N THR A 738 20.33 -35.63 3.22
CA THR A 738 20.64 -34.38 3.94
C THR A 738 19.39 -33.72 4.52
N ASP A 739 19.56 -32.97 5.60
CA ASP A 739 18.55 -32.11 6.21
C ASP A 739 18.83 -30.61 6.00
N LYS A 740 19.97 -30.27 5.36
CA LYS A 740 20.35 -28.90 5.02
C LYS A 740 19.69 -28.49 3.72
N VAL A 741 18.63 -27.68 3.82
CA VAL A 741 17.83 -27.23 2.68
C VAL A 741 17.74 -25.71 2.67
N PHE A 742 18.01 -25.11 1.52
CA PHE A 742 17.78 -23.71 1.25
C PHE A 742 16.66 -23.57 0.21
N LEU A 743 15.61 -22.81 0.52
CA LEU A 743 14.60 -22.38 -0.45
C LEU A 743 14.93 -20.95 -0.84
N VAL A 744 15.11 -20.70 -2.13
CA VAL A 744 15.62 -19.43 -2.65
C VAL A 744 14.79 -18.93 -3.82
N GLY A 745 14.80 -17.63 -4.07
CA GLY A 745 14.18 -17.01 -5.24
C GLY A 745 13.06 -16.03 -4.90
N ASP A 746 12.23 -15.74 -5.89
CA ASP A 746 11.16 -14.74 -5.83
C ASP A 746 9.83 -15.39 -5.42
N PHE A 747 9.44 -15.20 -4.17
CA PHE A 747 8.20 -15.74 -3.60
C PHE A 747 6.99 -14.85 -3.87
N ASN A 748 7.19 -13.68 -4.48
CA ASN A 748 6.13 -12.70 -4.80
C ASN A 748 5.19 -12.41 -3.62
N SER A 749 5.69 -12.43 -2.39
CA SER A 749 4.88 -12.30 -1.17
C SER A 749 5.66 -11.62 -0.06
N TYR A 750 5.04 -10.68 0.66
CA TYR A 750 5.67 -10.01 1.80
C TYR A 750 5.61 -10.86 3.08
N ALA A 751 6.41 -10.50 4.08
CA ALA A 751 6.73 -11.35 5.22
C ALA A 751 5.53 -11.83 6.07
N ALA A 752 4.46 -11.04 6.19
CA ALA A 752 3.27 -11.43 6.95
C ALA A 752 2.23 -12.19 6.10
N GLU A 753 2.43 -12.28 4.78
CA GLU A 753 1.48 -12.92 3.86
C GLU A 753 1.49 -14.45 3.99
N ASP A 754 0.35 -15.07 3.64
CA ASP A 754 0.12 -16.52 3.80
C ASP A 754 1.22 -17.41 3.20
N PRO A 755 1.81 -17.13 2.02
CA PRO A 755 2.86 -17.96 1.45
C PRO A 755 4.13 -17.99 2.32
N ILE A 756 4.53 -16.84 2.87
CA ILE A 756 5.73 -16.71 3.70
C ILE A 756 5.49 -17.29 5.09
N THR A 757 4.31 -17.04 5.67
CA THR A 757 3.94 -17.64 6.96
C THR A 757 3.79 -19.16 6.87
N THR A 758 3.40 -19.70 5.71
CA THR A 758 3.38 -21.15 5.44
C THR A 758 4.79 -21.75 5.49
N ILE A 759 5.77 -21.12 4.84
CA ILE A 759 7.17 -21.56 4.82
C ILE A 759 7.79 -21.50 6.22
N THR A 760 7.62 -20.38 6.91
CA THR A 760 8.17 -20.20 8.26
C THR A 760 7.49 -21.12 9.28
N SER A 761 6.19 -21.40 9.13
CA SER A 761 5.47 -22.40 9.95
C SER A 761 5.96 -23.83 9.74
N ALA A 762 6.56 -24.15 8.59
CA ALA A 762 7.24 -25.42 8.35
C ALA A 762 8.64 -25.50 9.01
N GLY A 763 9.08 -24.43 9.69
CA GLY A 763 10.33 -24.39 10.45
C GLY A 763 11.53 -23.80 9.69
N TYR A 764 11.31 -23.29 8.47
CA TYR A 764 12.34 -22.56 7.73
C TYR A 764 12.58 -21.17 8.34
N VAL A 765 13.84 -20.74 8.38
CA VAL A 765 14.27 -19.45 8.91
C VAL A 765 14.56 -18.50 7.76
N ASP A 766 13.87 -17.37 7.74
CA ASP A 766 14.16 -16.25 6.84
C ASP A 766 15.52 -15.64 7.18
N GLN A 767 16.50 -15.78 6.27
CA GLN A 767 17.80 -15.15 6.47
C GLN A 767 17.73 -13.64 6.21
N GLY A 768 16.83 -13.17 5.34
CA GLY A 768 16.73 -11.75 4.95
C GLY A 768 16.26 -10.89 6.11
N ALA A 769 15.31 -11.38 6.91
CA ALA A 769 14.84 -10.72 8.12
C ALA A 769 15.95 -10.38 9.14
N LYS A 770 17.13 -11.02 9.07
CA LYS A 770 18.27 -10.77 9.96
C LYS A 770 19.14 -9.59 9.54
N THR A 771 18.94 -9.02 8.35
CA THR A 771 19.71 -7.87 7.82
C THR A 771 19.12 -6.53 8.25
N GLY A 772 17.79 -6.43 8.31
CA GLY A 772 17.07 -5.15 8.44
C GLY A 772 16.85 -4.44 7.10
N GLU A 773 17.20 -5.09 5.99
CA GLU A 773 17.12 -4.59 4.61
C GLU A 773 15.99 -5.27 3.83
N TYR A 774 15.72 -4.80 2.62
CA TYR A 774 14.60 -5.22 1.79
C TYR A 774 15.01 -5.47 0.34
N THR A 775 14.42 -6.48 -0.31
CA THR A 775 14.79 -6.85 -1.69
C THR A 775 14.01 -6.10 -2.78
N TYR A 776 12.95 -5.37 -2.40
CA TYR A 776 12.01 -4.74 -3.32
C TYR A 776 11.46 -3.40 -2.81
N ASN A 777 11.04 -2.54 -3.73
CA ASN A 777 10.34 -1.30 -3.44
C ASN A 777 9.19 -1.15 -4.45
N TYR A 778 7.97 -0.95 -3.93
CA TYR A 778 6.80 -0.77 -4.77
C TYR A 778 5.78 0.11 -4.08
N GLY A 779 5.35 1.15 -4.78
CA GLY A 779 4.20 1.93 -4.34
C GLY A 779 4.50 2.84 -3.15
N GLY A 780 5.71 3.38 -3.08
CA GLY A 780 6.09 4.26 -1.96
C GLY A 780 6.75 3.53 -0.80
N ALA A 781 6.82 2.20 -0.79
CA ALA A 781 7.19 1.45 0.40
C ALA A 781 8.13 0.26 0.10
N VAL A 782 9.04 -0.01 1.04
CA VAL A 782 10.00 -1.12 0.97
C VAL A 782 9.42 -2.42 1.53
N GLY A 783 9.90 -3.55 1.00
CA GLY A 783 9.57 -4.90 1.46
C GLY A 783 10.39 -5.94 0.71
N SER A 784 10.37 -7.20 1.14
CA SER A 784 11.07 -8.28 0.44
C SER A 784 10.09 -9.16 -0.33
N LEU A 785 10.45 -9.51 -1.57
CA LEU A 785 9.78 -10.54 -2.37
C LEU A 785 10.73 -11.73 -2.63
N ASP A 786 12.03 -11.45 -2.69
CA ASP A 786 13.08 -12.44 -2.78
C ASP A 786 13.59 -12.84 -1.40
N TYR A 787 13.81 -14.14 -1.21
CA TYR A 787 14.20 -14.70 0.08
C TYR A 787 15.27 -15.80 -0.09
N ILE A 788 16.06 -15.99 0.98
CA ILE A 788 16.79 -17.22 1.25
C ILE A 788 16.25 -17.75 2.59
N PHE A 789 15.47 -18.83 2.51
CA PHE A 789 14.99 -19.57 3.66
C PHE A 789 15.91 -20.76 3.93
N ALA A 790 16.32 -20.97 5.18
CA ALA A 790 17.14 -22.10 5.57
C ALA A 790 16.37 -23.04 6.50
N SER A 791 16.41 -24.36 6.24
CA SER A 791 15.95 -25.35 7.22
C SER A 791 16.77 -25.22 8.51
N PRO A 792 16.31 -25.72 9.67
CA PRO A 792 17.06 -25.59 10.92
C PRO A 792 18.50 -26.12 10.85
N ALA A 793 18.75 -27.18 10.07
CA ALA A 793 20.09 -27.72 9.89
C ALA A 793 20.95 -26.86 8.94
N ALA A 794 20.34 -26.22 7.94
CA ALA A 794 21.01 -25.26 7.07
C ALA A 794 21.31 -23.94 7.80
N ASP A 795 20.36 -23.40 8.58
CA ASP A 795 20.53 -22.19 9.38
C ASP A 795 21.71 -22.30 10.35
N ALA A 796 21.90 -23.48 10.96
CA ALA A 796 23.06 -23.77 11.82
C ALA A 796 24.42 -23.73 11.10
N THR A 797 24.43 -23.71 9.76
CA THR A 797 25.64 -23.54 8.94
C THR A 797 25.81 -22.12 8.40
N VAL A 798 24.80 -21.24 8.54
CA VAL A 798 24.88 -19.87 8.03
C VAL A 798 25.82 -19.04 8.91
N THR A 799 26.81 -18.40 8.30
CA THR A 799 27.81 -17.57 8.98
C THR A 799 27.50 -16.08 8.95
N GLY A 800 26.66 -15.66 8.02
CA GLY A 800 26.27 -14.28 7.78
C GLY A 800 25.36 -14.18 6.57
N GLN A 801 24.75 -13.01 6.40
CA GLN A 801 23.75 -12.74 5.37
C GLN A 801 23.77 -11.25 5.00
N ASP A 802 23.41 -10.95 3.77
CA ASP A 802 23.37 -9.58 3.23
C ASP A 802 22.28 -9.45 2.15
N ILE A 803 21.62 -8.29 2.05
CA ILE A 803 20.81 -7.91 0.90
C ILE A 803 21.51 -6.75 0.22
N TRP A 804 22.14 -7.02 -0.93
CA TRP A 804 22.93 -6.00 -1.59
C TRP A 804 22.04 -5.07 -2.40
N ASN A 805 21.63 -3.94 -1.80
CA ASN A 805 20.67 -2.99 -2.36
C ASN A 805 21.20 -2.21 -3.59
N ILE A 806 21.42 -2.85 -4.73
CA ILE A 806 21.93 -2.23 -5.96
C ILE A 806 20.85 -1.92 -7.01
N ASN A 807 19.62 -2.36 -6.83
CA ASN A 807 18.57 -2.42 -7.84
C ASN A 807 17.26 -1.76 -7.41
N SER A 808 16.59 -2.29 -6.38
CA SER A 808 15.23 -1.87 -6.02
C SER A 808 15.19 -0.42 -5.52
N VAL A 809 16.29 0.00 -4.88
CA VAL A 809 16.47 1.35 -4.34
C VAL A 809 16.90 2.39 -5.39
N GLU A 810 17.20 1.97 -6.62
CA GLU A 810 17.67 2.85 -7.71
C GLU A 810 16.53 3.24 -8.66
N SER A 811 16.59 4.45 -9.22
CA SER A 811 15.61 4.88 -10.21
C SER A 811 15.67 4.02 -11.49
N VAL A 812 14.49 3.68 -12.03
CA VAL A 812 14.32 2.96 -13.31
C VAL A 812 15.00 3.68 -14.49
N ALA A 813 15.27 4.99 -14.39
CA ALA A 813 16.01 5.73 -15.41
C ALA A 813 17.42 5.16 -15.69
N LEU A 814 18.04 4.49 -14.72
CA LEU A 814 19.38 3.90 -14.84
C LEU A 814 19.36 2.51 -15.50
N GLU A 815 18.18 1.91 -15.64
CA GLU A 815 17.99 0.60 -16.24
C GLU A 815 18.30 0.64 -17.76
N TYR A 816 18.83 -0.46 -18.32
CA TYR A 816 19.13 -0.53 -19.76
C TYR A 816 17.90 -0.22 -20.63
N SER A 817 16.70 -0.55 -20.13
CA SER A 817 15.44 -0.37 -20.83
C SER A 817 15.04 1.11 -21.01
N ARG A 818 15.73 2.04 -20.33
CA ARG A 818 15.59 3.51 -20.47
C ARG A 818 16.79 4.16 -21.15
N TYR A 819 17.70 3.38 -21.74
CA TYR A 819 18.85 3.89 -22.48
C TYR A 819 18.46 4.98 -23.48
N ASN A 820 19.08 6.16 -23.39
CA ASN A 820 18.85 7.31 -24.29
C ASN A 820 17.35 7.75 -24.38
N TYR A 821 16.54 7.51 -23.34
CA TYR A 821 15.15 8.00 -23.28
C TYR A 821 15.06 9.51 -23.10
N ASN A 822 16.07 10.08 -22.45
CA ASN A 822 16.21 11.50 -22.17
C ASN A 822 17.55 12.03 -22.73
N VAL A 823 17.68 13.35 -22.89
CA VAL A 823 18.92 14.01 -23.31
C VAL A 823 20.08 13.74 -22.37
N THR A 824 19.78 13.52 -21.09
CA THR A 824 20.71 12.95 -20.13
C THR A 824 20.59 11.43 -20.18
N ASP A 825 21.67 10.76 -20.57
CA ASP A 825 21.76 9.30 -20.58
C ASP A 825 22.25 8.81 -19.20
N PHE A 826 21.40 8.07 -18.50
CA PHE A 826 21.68 7.53 -17.18
C PHE A 826 22.15 6.07 -17.21
N TYR A 827 22.39 5.51 -18.39
CA TYR A 827 22.97 4.18 -18.48
C TYR A 827 24.48 4.19 -18.20
N ALA A 828 24.91 3.29 -17.33
CA ALA A 828 26.31 2.90 -17.15
C ALA A 828 26.41 1.37 -17.13
N PRO A 829 27.48 0.76 -17.68
CA PRO A 829 27.70 -0.69 -17.61
C PRO A 829 28.29 -1.09 -16.24
N ASP A 830 27.58 -0.75 -15.17
CA ASP A 830 27.89 -1.02 -13.77
C ASP A 830 26.79 -1.86 -13.09
N VAL A 831 26.93 -2.11 -11.79
CA VAL A 831 26.04 -3.01 -11.04
C VAL A 831 24.65 -2.42 -10.73
N TYR A 832 24.53 -1.10 -10.71
CA TYR A 832 23.33 -0.43 -10.20
C TYR A 832 22.17 -0.50 -11.20
N ARG A 833 20.96 -0.84 -10.74
CA ARG A 833 19.76 -1.02 -11.58
C ARG A 833 19.99 -2.01 -12.74
N ALA A 834 20.63 -3.13 -12.44
CA ALA A 834 20.69 -4.30 -13.31
C ALA A 834 19.33 -5.03 -13.39
N SER A 835 18.55 -4.93 -12.31
CA SER A 835 17.21 -5.49 -12.13
C SER A 835 16.33 -4.49 -11.37
N ASP A 836 15.07 -4.83 -11.16
CA ASP A 836 14.16 -4.23 -10.18
C ASP A 836 14.20 -4.93 -8.80
N HIS A 837 14.86 -6.08 -8.70
CA HIS A 837 15.05 -6.85 -7.47
C HIS A 837 16.51 -6.80 -6.98
N ASP A 838 16.73 -6.70 -5.67
CA ASP A 838 18.08 -6.78 -5.09
C ASP A 838 18.53 -8.23 -4.86
N PRO A 839 19.80 -8.57 -5.19
CA PRO A 839 20.34 -9.88 -4.88
C PRO A 839 20.54 -10.04 -3.36
N MET A 840 20.31 -11.26 -2.88
CA MET A 840 20.56 -11.65 -1.50
C MET A 840 21.67 -12.71 -1.43
N LEU A 841 22.48 -12.67 -0.37
CA LEU A 841 23.67 -13.52 -0.19
C LEU A 841 23.71 -14.11 1.23
N VAL A 842 24.12 -15.36 1.36
CA VAL A 842 24.47 -16.00 2.65
C VAL A 842 25.81 -16.71 2.59
N GLY A 843 26.56 -16.67 3.69
CA GLY A 843 27.77 -17.47 3.89
C GLY A 843 27.42 -18.80 4.54
N ILE A 844 28.07 -19.88 4.11
CA ILE A 844 27.83 -21.24 4.57
C ILE A 844 29.15 -21.83 5.06
N GLU A 845 29.16 -22.38 6.28
CA GLU A 845 30.25 -23.18 6.83
C GLU A 845 29.95 -24.67 6.62
N THR A 846 30.68 -25.30 5.71
CA THR A 846 30.47 -26.70 5.33
C THR A 846 31.31 -27.70 6.13
N GLY A 847 32.19 -27.22 7.02
CA GLY A 847 32.97 -28.06 7.94
C GLY A 847 34.25 -28.64 7.33
N THR A 848 34.72 -28.12 6.20
CA THR A 848 35.98 -28.53 5.56
C THR A 848 37.15 -27.62 5.93
N GLU A 849 37.66 -27.71 7.17
CA GLU A 849 38.91 -27.01 7.51
C GLU A 849 40.05 -27.45 6.56
N GLY A 850 40.57 -26.48 5.81
CA GLY A 850 41.62 -26.65 4.82
C GLY A 850 42.86 -27.36 5.37
N SER A 851 43.20 -28.48 4.74
CA SER A 851 44.52 -29.11 4.85
C SER A 851 45.59 -28.24 4.17
N ASP A 852 46.03 -27.17 4.82
CA ASP A 852 47.33 -26.57 4.53
C ASP A 852 48.20 -26.59 5.79
N GLY A 853 49.13 -27.55 5.79
CA GLY A 853 50.08 -27.72 6.87
C GLY A 853 51.13 -26.62 6.88
N ASP A 854 51.29 -25.98 8.02
CA ASP A 854 52.61 -25.57 8.49
C ASP A 854 52.76 -25.89 9.98
N ASP A 855 53.50 -26.98 10.22
CA ASP A 855 54.07 -27.38 11.50
C ASP A 855 55.15 -26.36 11.92
N GLN A 856 54.82 -25.51 12.88
CA GLN A 856 55.80 -24.89 13.78
C GLN A 856 55.24 -24.80 15.21
N GLY A 857 55.50 -25.86 15.99
CA GLY A 857 56.13 -25.72 17.31
C GLY A 857 55.24 -25.33 18.50
N GLU A 858 54.94 -26.35 19.31
CA GLU A 858 54.55 -26.25 20.71
C GLU A 858 55.48 -25.33 21.53
N ASP A 859 54.88 -24.39 22.27
CA ASP A 859 55.24 -23.90 23.61
C ASP A 859 54.02 -23.04 24.02
N GLY A 860 53.00 -23.55 24.70
CA GLY A 860 53.05 -24.02 26.07
C GLY A 860 52.77 -22.88 27.05
N ASP A 861 51.50 -22.49 27.22
CA ASP A 861 50.98 -21.93 28.47
C ASP A 861 49.47 -22.21 28.58
N ASP A 862 49.17 -23.28 29.31
CA ASP A 862 47.87 -23.70 29.80
C ASP A 862 47.48 -22.83 31.01
N GLN A 863 46.49 -21.97 30.80
CA GLN A 863 45.55 -21.52 31.83
C GLN A 863 44.16 -21.68 31.21
N GLY A 864 43.62 -22.90 31.24
CA GLY A 864 42.19 -23.11 31.08
C GLY A 864 41.42 -22.36 32.18
N GLU A 865 40.59 -21.41 31.77
CA GLU A 865 39.37 -21.06 32.51
C GLU A 865 38.22 -21.81 31.82
N ASP A 866 37.69 -22.82 32.54
CA ASP A 866 36.41 -23.48 32.26
C ASP A 866 35.35 -22.40 32.00
N ASN A 867 34.87 -22.26 30.75
CA ASN A 867 33.53 -21.74 30.55
C ASN A 867 32.58 -22.91 30.83
N GLN A 868 32.06 -22.96 32.05
CA GLN A 868 31.08 -23.97 32.43
C GLN A 868 29.84 -23.76 31.57
N ASP A 869 29.44 -24.82 30.88
CA ASP A 869 28.09 -25.07 30.41
C ASP A 869 27.09 -24.62 31.50
N ALA A 870 26.48 -23.44 31.32
CA ALA A 870 25.44 -22.93 32.19
C ALA A 870 24.22 -23.82 31.99
N GLY A 871 24.10 -24.85 32.85
CA GLY A 871 23.00 -25.80 32.78
C GLY A 871 21.64 -25.11 32.72
N ALA A 872 20.65 -25.81 32.15
CA ALA A 872 19.28 -25.31 31.95
C ALA A 872 18.76 -24.49 33.15
N PRO A 873 18.12 -23.34 32.93
CA PRO A 873 17.64 -22.48 34.00
C PRO A 873 16.82 -23.26 35.03
N THR A 874 17.10 -23.04 36.32
CA THR A 874 16.31 -23.63 37.40
C THR A 874 15.31 -22.61 37.93
N PRO A 875 14.04 -22.99 38.16
CA PRO A 875 13.04 -22.07 38.70
C PRO A 875 13.40 -21.63 40.11
N VAL A 876 13.14 -20.36 40.41
CA VAL A 876 13.37 -19.73 41.72
C VAL A 876 12.24 -20.06 42.71
N ASP A 877 12.54 -20.10 44.01
CA ASP A 877 11.53 -20.37 45.03
C ASP A 877 10.64 -19.13 45.25
N ASP A 878 9.36 -19.35 45.59
CA ASP A 878 8.39 -18.29 45.93
C ASP A 878 8.88 -17.32 47.04
N ALA A 879 9.80 -17.79 47.89
CA ALA A 879 10.40 -17.00 48.95
C ALA A 879 11.41 -15.95 48.45
N ASP A 880 11.92 -16.12 47.23
CA ASP A 880 12.91 -15.23 46.60
C ASP A 880 12.24 -14.08 45.84
N LEU A 881 10.94 -14.18 45.53
CA LEU A 881 10.11 -13.10 44.98
C LEU A 881 9.70 -12.10 46.08
N THR A 882 10.68 -11.39 46.63
CA THR A 882 10.45 -10.43 47.71
C THR A 882 9.81 -9.13 47.20
N ALA A 883 9.05 -8.43 48.06
CA ALA A 883 8.38 -7.18 47.69
C ALA A 883 9.34 -6.04 47.30
N ASP A 884 10.62 -6.11 47.70
CA ASP A 884 11.64 -5.12 47.32
C ASP A 884 12.15 -5.34 45.88
N LEU A 885 11.84 -6.48 45.26
CA LEU A 885 12.18 -6.86 43.88
C LEU A 885 10.98 -6.74 42.91
N GLU A 886 9.83 -6.27 43.40
CA GLU A 886 8.68 -5.99 42.54
C GLU A 886 8.98 -4.77 41.66
N SER A 887 8.91 -4.92 40.34
CA SER A 887 9.29 -3.89 39.37
C SER A 887 8.36 -3.93 38.16
N ASP A 888 8.22 -2.79 37.47
CA ASP A 888 7.60 -2.75 36.16
C ASP A 888 8.56 -3.38 35.14
N LEU A 889 8.13 -4.50 34.54
CA LEU A 889 8.88 -5.24 33.54
C LEU A 889 8.38 -4.93 32.12
N GLY A 890 7.50 -3.93 31.94
CA GLY A 890 6.91 -3.57 30.65
C GLY A 890 5.80 -4.51 30.19
N LEU A 891 5.28 -5.36 31.09
CA LEU A 891 4.18 -6.28 30.79
C LEU A 891 2.81 -5.64 31.06
N PRO A 892 1.77 -5.95 30.28
CA PRO A 892 0.40 -5.59 30.65
C PRO A 892 -0.08 -6.40 31.87
N ASP A 893 -1.09 -5.89 32.58
CA ASP A 893 -1.69 -6.56 33.75
C ASP A 893 -2.31 -7.93 33.40
N THR A 894 -2.63 -8.16 32.12
CA THR A 894 -3.21 -9.40 31.60
C THR A 894 -2.37 -9.95 30.46
N LEU A 895 -1.95 -11.21 30.57
CA LEU A 895 -1.28 -11.96 29.52
C LEU A 895 -2.21 -13.02 28.94
N VAL A 896 -2.18 -13.20 27.63
CA VAL A 896 -3.00 -14.15 26.89
C VAL A 896 -2.12 -15.31 26.45
N ARG A 897 -2.62 -16.54 26.63
CA ARG A 897 -1.95 -17.75 26.11
C ARG A 897 -1.69 -17.65 24.59
N GLY A 898 -0.53 -18.13 24.17
CA GLY A 898 -0.10 -18.14 22.77
C GLY A 898 0.39 -16.79 22.25
N GLN A 899 0.36 -15.73 23.07
CA GLN A 899 0.83 -14.40 22.67
C GLN A 899 2.28 -14.16 23.10
N ASN A 900 2.97 -13.33 22.31
CA ASN A 900 4.35 -12.91 22.55
C ASN A 900 4.36 -11.56 23.30
N TYR A 901 5.25 -11.43 24.27
CA TYR A 901 5.39 -10.23 25.11
C TYR A 901 6.86 -9.82 25.23
N SER A 902 7.11 -8.51 25.28
CA SER A 902 8.43 -7.98 25.60
C SER A 902 8.56 -7.76 27.10
N VAL A 903 9.62 -8.33 27.69
CA VAL A 903 9.98 -8.17 29.10
C VAL A 903 11.23 -7.30 29.18
N THR A 904 11.21 -6.28 30.03
CA THR A 904 12.36 -5.37 30.24
C THR A 904 13.04 -5.73 31.57
N PRO A 905 14.25 -6.35 31.55
CA PRO A 905 14.99 -6.62 32.77
C PRO A 905 15.38 -5.30 33.50
N PRO A 906 15.23 -5.20 34.83
CA PRO A 906 15.55 -3.97 35.57
C PRO A 906 17.03 -3.54 35.49
N ASP A 907 17.93 -4.43 35.12
CA ASP A 907 19.35 -4.15 34.86
C ASP A 907 19.87 -4.98 33.68
N ALA A 908 19.41 -4.65 32.47
CA ALA A 908 19.80 -5.28 31.20
C ALA A 908 21.32 -5.34 30.91
N SER A 909 22.16 -4.70 31.72
CA SER A 909 23.61 -4.63 31.52
C SER A 909 24.41 -5.79 32.14
N THR A 910 23.74 -6.75 32.78
CA THR A 910 24.39 -7.74 33.67
C THR A 910 24.51 -9.17 33.13
N GLY A 911 24.28 -9.38 31.82
CA GLY A 911 24.43 -10.68 31.15
C GLY A 911 23.09 -11.34 30.79
N PRO A 912 23.08 -12.61 30.37
CA PRO A 912 21.86 -13.27 29.89
C PRO A 912 20.90 -13.59 31.04
N PHE A 913 19.59 -13.55 30.74
CA PHE A 913 18.50 -13.73 31.70
C PHE A 913 17.56 -14.87 31.29
N ALA A 914 16.92 -15.49 32.27
CA ALA A 914 15.79 -16.38 32.05
C ALA A 914 14.51 -15.73 32.60
N VAL A 915 13.41 -15.88 31.87
CA VAL A 915 12.10 -15.34 32.26
C VAL A 915 11.17 -16.49 32.63
N TRP A 916 10.58 -16.40 33.81
CA TRP A 916 9.70 -17.43 34.37
C TRP A 916 8.30 -16.88 34.63
N LEU A 917 7.27 -17.62 34.24
CA LEU A 917 5.92 -17.46 34.79
C LEU A 917 5.81 -18.28 36.08
N HIS A 918 5.47 -17.62 37.18
CA HIS A 918 5.58 -18.17 38.51
C HIS A 918 4.22 -18.31 39.21
N SER A 919 3.78 -19.56 39.32
CA SER A 919 2.76 -20.07 40.26
C SER A 919 2.86 -21.61 40.34
N GLU A 920 2.97 -22.24 39.17
CA GLU A 920 3.74 -23.46 38.85
C GLU A 920 4.79 -23.01 37.82
N PRO A 921 6.10 -23.11 38.09
CA PRO A 921 7.09 -22.45 37.25
C PRO A 921 7.11 -22.96 35.81
N VAL A 922 6.87 -22.05 34.85
CA VAL A 922 6.99 -22.29 33.41
C VAL A 922 8.05 -21.34 32.86
N LEU A 923 9.05 -21.89 32.18
CA LEU A 923 10.09 -21.10 31.53
C LEU A 923 9.47 -20.48 30.26
N LEU A 924 9.51 -19.15 30.14
CA LEU A 924 8.94 -18.41 29.01
C LEU A 924 10.00 -18.00 27.98
N SER A 925 11.27 -17.90 28.40
CA SER A 925 12.40 -17.65 27.50
C SER A 925 13.03 -18.96 27.02
N ASP A 926 13.68 -18.96 25.87
CA ASP A 926 14.45 -20.14 25.42
C ASP A 926 15.78 -20.24 26.17
N GLY A 927 15.73 -20.77 27.39
CA GLY A 927 16.90 -20.82 28.26
C GLY A 927 17.28 -19.44 28.83
N TYR A 928 18.59 -19.24 29.02
CA TYR A 928 19.16 -17.92 29.32
C TYR A 928 19.37 -17.18 28.00
N VAL A 929 18.71 -16.03 27.85
CA VAL A 929 18.70 -15.23 26.63
C VAL A 929 19.37 -13.88 26.88
N GLU A 930 20.16 -13.43 25.93
CA GLU A 930 20.73 -12.08 25.93
C GLU A 930 19.61 -11.04 25.77
N VAL A 931 19.79 -9.89 26.40
CA VAL A 931 18.86 -8.77 26.22
C VAL A 931 19.10 -8.15 24.84
N SER A 932 18.06 -7.93 24.06
CA SER A 932 18.19 -7.29 22.76
C SER A 932 18.72 -5.85 22.89
N SER A 933 19.22 -5.29 21.78
CA SER A 933 19.81 -3.94 21.74
C SER A 933 18.87 -2.82 22.21
N ASN A 934 17.56 -3.05 22.19
CA ASN A 934 16.51 -2.18 22.72
C ASN A 934 16.23 -2.35 24.24
N GLY A 935 16.94 -3.26 24.92
CA GLY A 935 16.81 -3.49 26.36
C GLY A 935 15.72 -4.48 26.79
N THR A 936 15.15 -5.28 25.88
CA THR A 936 14.07 -6.23 26.19
C THR A 936 14.42 -7.71 25.91
N VAL A 937 13.56 -8.61 26.35
CA VAL A 937 13.58 -10.05 26.11
C VAL A 937 12.19 -10.46 25.64
N SER A 938 12.09 -11.06 24.45
CA SER A 938 10.81 -11.55 23.92
C SER A 938 10.45 -12.90 24.52
N VAL A 939 9.21 -13.07 24.97
CA VAL A 939 8.74 -14.31 25.60
C VAL A 939 7.31 -14.65 25.16
N ILE A 940 7.06 -15.93 24.89
CA ILE A 940 5.71 -16.42 24.56
C ILE A 940 5.09 -17.04 25.80
N VAL A 941 3.83 -16.73 26.09
CA VAL A 941 3.06 -17.45 27.12
C VAL A 941 2.58 -18.77 26.53
N PRO A 942 3.02 -19.94 27.03
CA PRO A 942 2.62 -21.22 26.44
C PRO A 942 1.11 -21.44 26.48
N ASP A 943 0.58 -22.14 25.48
CA ASP A 943 -0.86 -22.45 25.36
C ASP A 943 -1.42 -23.24 26.55
N ASP A 944 -0.57 -23.94 27.29
CA ASP A 944 -0.92 -24.72 28.47
C ASP A 944 -0.59 -24.03 29.80
N ALA A 945 -0.08 -22.78 29.78
CA ALA A 945 0.23 -22.01 30.99
C ALA A 945 -1.01 -21.90 31.90
N PRO A 946 -0.94 -22.13 33.22
CA PRO A 946 -2.15 -22.09 34.05
C PRO A 946 -2.85 -20.72 33.98
N LEU A 947 -4.18 -20.70 34.13
CA LEU A 947 -4.95 -19.45 34.16
C LEU A 947 -5.00 -18.88 35.58
N GLY A 948 -5.13 -17.55 35.70
CA GLY A 948 -5.35 -16.87 36.98
C GLY A 948 -4.24 -15.87 37.29
N GLU A 949 -3.97 -15.63 38.58
CA GLU A 949 -2.91 -14.72 39.02
C GLU A 949 -1.55 -15.42 39.02
N HIS A 950 -0.55 -14.78 38.41
CA HIS A 950 0.85 -15.23 38.33
C HIS A 950 1.80 -14.08 38.63
N ARG A 951 3.08 -14.41 38.73
CA ARG A 951 4.17 -13.42 38.68
C ARG A 951 5.11 -13.77 37.53
N VAL A 952 5.48 -12.81 36.70
CA VAL A 952 6.60 -13.00 35.78
C VAL A 952 7.86 -12.56 36.50
N ALA A 953 8.87 -13.43 36.56
CA ALA A 953 10.14 -13.19 37.25
C ALA A 953 11.31 -13.29 36.28
N VAL A 954 12.25 -12.35 36.39
CA VAL A 954 13.50 -12.32 35.63
C VAL A 954 14.64 -12.80 36.52
N VAL A 955 15.40 -13.78 36.03
CA VAL A 955 16.44 -14.49 36.78
C VAL A 955 17.76 -14.41 35.99
N THR A 956 18.85 -14.04 36.65
CA THR A 956 20.19 -14.02 36.03
C THR A 956 20.73 -15.44 35.84
N GLU A 957 21.76 -15.61 35.03
CA GLU A 957 22.54 -16.86 34.89
C GLU A 957 23.01 -17.44 36.25
N SER A 958 23.25 -16.58 37.24
CA SER A 958 23.65 -16.97 38.59
C SER A 958 22.51 -17.51 39.47
N GLY A 959 21.26 -17.48 38.98
CA GLY A 959 20.06 -17.88 39.70
C GLY A 959 19.45 -16.81 40.61
N GLU A 960 19.91 -15.55 40.53
CA GLU A 960 19.38 -14.42 41.30
C GLU A 960 18.17 -13.79 40.61
N VAL A 961 17.07 -13.58 41.35
CA VAL A 961 15.91 -12.80 40.89
C VAL A 961 16.25 -11.32 40.89
N VAL A 962 16.16 -10.68 39.73
CA VAL A 962 16.47 -9.25 39.55
C VAL A 962 15.24 -8.37 39.43
N GLY A 963 14.08 -8.95 39.13
CA GLY A 963 12.80 -8.26 39.07
C GLY A 963 11.63 -9.21 38.90
N TRP A 964 10.45 -8.83 39.39
CA TRP A 964 9.21 -9.55 39.09
C TRP A 964 8.00 -8.61 39.01
N GLN A 965 7.00 -8.99 38.21
CA GLN A 965 5.74 -8.25 38.04
C GLN A 965 4.54 -9.20 38.20
N ALA A 966 3.48 -8.76 38.89
CA ALA A 966 2.22 -9.50 38.97
C ALA A 966 1.42 -9.38 37.66
N VAL A 967 0.87 -10.50 37.18
CA VAL A 967 0.06 -10.55 35.95
C VAL A 967 -1.11 -11.53 36.10
N THR A 968 -2.13 -11.39 35.27
CA THR A 968 -3.23 -12.36 35.14
C THR A 968 -3.14 -13.09 33.81
N VAL A 969 -3.04 -14.42 33.80
CA VAL A 969 -3.06 -15.22 32.55
C VAL A 969 -4.50 -15.62 32.20
N THR A 970 -4.92 -15.34 30.98
CA THR A 970 -6.26 -15.64 30.45
C THR A 970 -6.22 -16.57 29.22
N GLU A 971 -7.35 -17.21 28.91
CA GLU A 971 -7.51 -17.98 27.67
C GLU A 971 -7.45 -17.05 26.46
N ALA A 972 -6.92 -17.56 25.35
CA ALA A 972 -7.13 -16.95 24.05
C ALA A 972 -8.65 -16.95 23.75
N GLY A 973 -9.27 -15.77 23.84
CA GLY A 973 -10.71 -15.57 23.56
C GLY A 973 -11.59 -15.45 24.81
N ALA A 974 -11.51 -14.32 25.50
CA ALA A 974 -12.63 -13.75 26.25
C ALA A 974 -12.56 -12.21 26.17
N THR A 975 -13.43 -11.62 25.35
CA THR A 975 -13.62 -10.17 25.24
C THR A 975 -14.01 -9.59 26.60
N ALA A 976 -13.13 -8.79 27.18
CA ALA A 976 -13.42 -7.97 28.36
C ALA A 976 -13.48 -6.50 27.93
N SER A 977 -14.71 -5.98 27.98
CA SER A 977 -15.08 -4.58 27.75
C SER A 977 -14.23 -3.59 28.55
N GLY A 978 -13.51 -2.72 27.84
CA GLY A 978 -12.87 -1.52 28.34
C GLY A 978 -12.68 -0.57 27.17
N ALA A 979 -13.34 0.58 27.23
CA ALA A 979 -13.33 1.58 26.16
C ALA A 979 -11.91 1.96 25.74
N LEU A 980 -11.66 1.89 24.43
CA LEU A 980 -10.51 2.44 23.72
C LEU A 980 -11.00 2.95 22.35
N PRO A 981 -10.27 3.92 21.77
CA PRO A 981 -10.78 4.98 20.93
C PRO A 981 -11.07 4.53 19.49
N TRP A 982 -11.90 5.34 18.87
CA TRP A 982 -12.30 5.32 17.47
C TRP A 982 -11.04 5.49 16.59
N THR A 983 -10.68 4.46 15.82
CA THR A 983 -9.69 4.55 14.76
C THR A 983 -10.42 4.63 13.44
N GLY A 984 -10.06 5.66 12.67
CA GLY A 984 -10.54 5.90 11.33
C GLY A 984 -10.07 4.78 10.41
N SER A 985 -10.98 4.34 9.57
CA SER A 985 -10.69 3.58 8.37
C SER A 985 -11.12 4.47 7.21
N GLU A 986 -10.27 4.53 6.19
CA GLU A 986 -10.34 5.30 4.92
C GLU A 986 -9.19 6.32 4.77
N ALA A 987 -7.96 5.82 4.72
CA ALA A 987 -6.94 6.41 3.86
C ALA A 987 -6.02 5.31 3.31
N LEU A 988 -6.34 4.86 2.09
CA LEU A 988 -5.38 4.29 1.13
C LEU A 988 -6.09 4.08 -0.22
N PRO A 989 -6.10 5.10 -1.10
CA PRO A 989 -6.15 4.85 -2.52
C PRO A 989 -5.03 5.59 -3.27
N VAL A 990 -3.83 5.71 -2.69
CA VAL A 990 -2.69 6.30 -3.43
C VAL A 990 -2.17 5.33 -4.52
N LEU A 991 -2.38 4.01 -4.36
CA LEU A 991 -1.83 3.00 -5.28
C LEU A 991 -2.76 2.61 -6.45
N VAL A 992 -4.08 2.83 -6.35
CA VAL A 992 -5.05 2.40 -7.38
C VAL A 992 -5.49 3.54 -8.30
N VAL A 993 -5.46 4.80 -7.84
CA VAL A 993 -5.88 5.98 -8.63
C VAL A 993 -4.90 6.29 -9.77
N ALA A 994 -3.60 6.05 -9.58
CA ALA A 994 -2.59 6.24 -10.62
C ALA A 994 -2.78 5.33 -11.85
N LEU A 995 -3.27 4.10 -11.65
CA LEU A 995 -3.55 3.15 -12.75
C LEU A 995 -4.88 3.48 -13.48
N LEU A 996 -5.89 3.97 -12.77
CA LEU A 996 -7.17 4.38 -13.36
C LEU A 996 -7.06 5.66 -14.21
N LEU A 997 -6.22 6.61 -13.83
CA LEU A 997 -5.96 7.83 -14.61
C LEU A 997 -5.21 7.56 -15.93
N MET A 998 -4.34 6.54 -15.96
CA MET A 998 -3.64 6.11 -17.19
C MET A 998 -4.58 5.51 -18.25
N ALA A 999 -5.61 4.77 -17.83
CA ALA A 999 -6.60 4.20 -18.74
C ALA A 999 -7.55 5.27 -19.33
N LEU A 1000 -7.95 6.27 -18.53
CA LEU A 1000 -8.85 7.35 -18.97
C LEU A 1000 -8.17 8.36 -19.91
N GLY A 1001 -6.88 8.67 -19.70
CA GLY A 1001 -6.10 9.54 -20.59
C GLY A 1001 -5.96 8.99 -22.02
N GLY A 1002 -5.82 7.66 -22.17
CA GLY A 1002 -5.75 6.99 -23.47
C GLY A 1002 -7.05 7.02 -24.27
N VAL A 1003 -8.20 6.92 -23.59
CA VAL A 1003 -9.53 6.88 -24.24
C VAL A 1003 -9.95 8.25 -24.77
N VAL A 1004 -9.61 9.33 -24.07
CA VAL A 1004 -9.93 10.71 -24.49
C VAL A 1004 -9.11 11.14 -25.72
N LEU A 1005 -7.86 10.68 -25.85
CA LEU A 1005 -7.00 10.97 -27.01
C LEU A 1005 -7.43 10.22 -28.29
N VAL A 1006 -7.93 8.99 -28.18
CA VAL A 1006 -8.46 8.22 -29.32
C VAL A 1006 -9.81 8.79 -29.81
N ALA A 1007 -10.63 9.35 -28.91
CA ALA A 1007 -11.87 10.03 -29.27
C ALA A 1007 -11.64 11.37 -30.00
N ARG A 1008 -10.59 12.12 -29.66
CA ARG A 1008 -10.22 13.38 -30.35
C ARG A 1008 -9.69 13.14 -31.77
N ARG A 1009 -8.92 12.07 -32.02
CA ARG A 1009 -8.38 11.75 -33.36
C ARG A 1009 -9.43 11.28 -34.38
N ARG A 1010 -10.59 10.80 -33.93
CA ARG A 1010 -11.71 10.39 -34.83
C ARG A 1010 -12.62 11.54 -35.28
N ARG A 1011 -12.47 12.76 -34.74
CA ARG A 1011 -13.24 13.95 -35.17
C ARG A 1011 -12.52 14.85 -36.16
N SER A 1012 -11.30 14.48 -36.58
CA SER A 1012 -10.46 15.29 -37.49
C SER A 1012 -10.21 14.66 -38.87
N ASN A 1013 -11.00 13.68 -39.30
CA ASN A 1013 -11.02 13.18 -40.69
C ASN A 1013 -12.37 13.42 -41.35
#